data_AF-A0A0M2HJV1-F1
#
_entry.id   AF-A0A0M2HJV1-F1
#
_cell.length_a   1.000
_cell.length_b   1.000
_cell.length_c   1.000
_cell.angle_alpha   90.00
_cell.angle_beta   90.00
_cell.angle_gamma   90.00
#
_symmetry.space_group_name_H-M   'P 1'
#
loop_
_entity.id
_entity.type
_entity.pdbx_description
1 polymer ?
#
loop_
_entity_poly.entity_id
_entity_poly.type
_entity_poly.pdbx_seq_one_letter_code
_entity_poly.pdbx_strand_id
1 'polypeptide(L)'
;MDYGHPLEFGAFLTPAAANPEGPVLLSQVAEASGLDLVTFQDHPYQPAFLDTWTLMTFVAARTESIRIAPNVLNVPLRPPAVIARSAASLDLLSGGRFALGLGAGGFWDAIEAMGAPRLTPGQAVTALGEAIDVIRELWDTSERRGAFTDGTHHRVHGAKRGPRPAHDLPIWIGAYKPRMLALTGRQGDGWLPSLGYMQPGDLAKGNAAIDTAAEGAGRDAREIRRLLNIGQLAADPGEFAERLAALALDDGIGTFILASDDPGTLQLFGEEVAPAVRDQVARERAARGTTAAATRSLAALAARRAGIAYNDVPAGLTAIEPGDFGYADVRATYMRGGAPGIVLQPDSAQQVAEAVAFARRHPEHDLAVRSGGHGISGRSTNDGGIVIDLRRLNAIEVLDEERRLVRIGPGARWMEVAAALAEHGWALSSGDYGGVGVGGLATAGGIGFLAREHGLTIDHLRAAEIVLADGSIVRADATTHADLFWAVRGAGGNVGIVTAFEFEVDEVGEVGWAQLAFQVDDVPAFLEGYGRVVEEADRDLTVFLLAGAPRPGQPQIVQLYGVIDSDDPDTIIERLQPFAELAPLVQQQVQLAPYARVMANADLGPQHGAGEPHSRSALIEHITPAFAEAAARMLESGAVPFFQLRAVGGAVADVAEDATAYAHRSANFSVVALGSHPDRLDAQWQSLAEHTTGMYLSFDSSLRPERIAEAFPPATLERLRAIKAQYDPTSLFRDNFAIAPAAV
;
A
#
# COMPACT_ATOMS: atom_id res chain seq x y z
N MET A 1 3.64 -38.21 9.81
CA MET A 1 2.98 -37.39 8.78
C MET A 1 3.58 -36.01 8.92
N ASP A 2 4.44 -35.62 7.99
CA ASP A 2 5.10 -34.32 8.03
C ASP A 2 4.36 -33.35 7.10
N TYR A 3 3.81 -32.27 7.66
CA TYR A 3 3.09 -31.24 6.92
C TYR A 3 4.01 -30.19 6.28
N GLY A 4 5.33 -30.28 6.49
CA GLY A 4 6.31 -29.34 5.95
C GLY A 4 6.34 -27.98 6.66
N HIS A 5 5.72 -27.86 7.85
CA HIS A 5 5.74 -26.61 8.61
C HIS A 5 7.17 -26.25 9.02
N PRO A 6 7.61 -24.99 8.82
CA PRO A 6 8.83 -24.49 9.45
C PRO A 6 8.75 -24.68 10.95
N LEU A 7 9.84 -25.12 11.58
CA LEU A 7 9.84 -25.34 13.03
C LEU A 7 9.86 -24.02 13.79
N GLU A 8 9.14 -23.98 14.91
CA GLU A 8 9.14 -22.87 15.86
C GLU A 8 9.25 -23.41 17.28
N PHE A 9 9.90 -22.66 18.16
CA PHE A 9 10.12 -23.02 19.55
C PHE A 9 9.69 -21.86 20.43
N GLY A 10 8.97 -22.16 21.50
CA GLY A 10 8.45 -21.14 22.39
C GLY A 10 8.43 -21.56 23.85
N ALA A 11 8.06 -20.62 24.70
CA ALA A 11 7.89 -20.82 26.12
C ALA A 11 6.43 -20.63 26.55
N PHE A 12 5.97 -21.46 27.48
CA PHE A 12 4.71 -21.27 28.19
C PHE A 12 5.02 -20.84 29.62
N LEU A 13 4.80 -19.55 29.89
CA LEU A 13 5.17 -18.88 31.12
C LEU A 13 3.97 -18.69 32.04
N THR A 14 4.19 -18.81 33.35
CA THR A 14 3.15 -18.56 34.35
C THR A 14 2.96 -17.05 34.54
N PRO A 15 1.74 -16.52 34.38
CA PRO A 15 1.45 -15.09 34.58
C PRO A 15 1.36 -14.73 36.07
N ALA A 16 2.37 -15.05 36.88
CA ALA A 16 2.31 -14.95 38.34
C ALA A 16 2.21 -13.50 38.85
N ALA A 17 1.19 -13.20 39.66
CA ALA A 17 0.97 -11.87 40.25
C ALA A 17 1.85 -11.58 41.49
N ALA A 18 2.34 -12.63 42.16
CA ALA A 18 3.23 -12.48 43.32
C ALA A 18 4.61 -11.89 42.95
N ASN A 19 5.03 -12.11 41.70
CA ASN A 19 6.22 -11.49 41.11
C ASN A 19 5.87 -11.01 39.69
N PRO A 20 5.22 -9.84 39.56
CA PRO A 20 4.63 -9.42 38.29
C PRO A 20 5.67 -9.12 37.19
N GLU A 21 6.90 -8.78 37.57
CA GLU A 21 8.01 -8.58 36.62
C GLU A 21 8.61 -9.90 36.13
N GLY A 22 8.41 -11.01 36.87
CA GLY A 22 8.93 -12.33 36.53
C GLY A 22 8.61 -12.79 35.11
N PRO A 23 7.32 -12.89 34.70
CA PRO A 23 6.97 -13.30 33.33
C PRO A 23 7.48 -12.35 32.25
N VAL A 24 7.69 -11.06 32.56
CA VAL A 24 8.25 -10.08 31.61
C VAL A 24 9.74 -10.36 31.39
N LEU A 25 10.50 -10.53 32.46
CA LEU A 25 11.92 -10.87 32.39
C LEU A 25 12.14 -12.23 31.71
N LEU A 26 11.32 -13.24 32.02
CA LEU A 26 11.38 -14.54 31.36
C LEU A 26 11.10 -14.46 29.86
N SER A 27 10.24 -13.52 29.43
CA SER A 27 9.99 -13.29 28.00
C SER A 27 11.19 -12.69 27.29
N GLN A 28 11.91 -11.78 27.96
CA GLN A 28 13.17 -11.23 27.45
C GLN A 28 14.28 -12.29 27.41
N VAL A 29 14.33 -13.19 28.40
CA VAL A 29 15.25 -14.34 28.37
C VAL A 29 14.92 -15.27 27.21
N ALA A 30 13.64 -15.59 26.99
CA ALA A 30 13.21 -16.40 25.86
C ALA A 30 13.63 -15.78 24.51
N GLU A 31 13.42 -14.47 24.35
CA GLU A 31 13.85 -13.71 23.18
C GLU A 31 15.37 -13.76 22.99
N ALA A 32 16.14 -13.46 24.04
CA ALA A 32 17.60 -13.50 24.00
C ALA A 32 18.17 -14.90 23.72
N SER A 33 17.42 -15.94 24.08
CA SER A 33 17.78 -17.35 23.84
C SER A 33 17.39 -17.84 22.44
N GLY A 34 16.82 -16.98 21.59
CA GLY A 34 16.41 -17.31 20.22
C GLY A 34 15.08 -18.07 20.10
N LEU A 35 14.21 -18.00 21.12
CA LEU A 35 12.86 -18.57 21.02
C LEU A 35 11.94 -17.65 20.20
N ASP A 36 11.04 -18.27 19.43
CA ASP A 36 10.17 -17.62 18.45
C ASP A 36 8.88 -17.05 19.06
N LEU A 37 8.47 -17.53 20.24
CA LEU A 37 7.14 -17.29 20.82
C LEU A 37 7.14 -17.42 22.35
N VAL A 38 6.42 -16.53 23.04
CA VAL A 38 6.00 -16.72 24.44
C VAL A 38 4.48 -16.80 24.54
N THR A 39 4.01 -17.67 25.41
CA THR A 39 2.58 -17.87 25.66
C THR A 39 2.23 -17.82 27.14
N PHE A 40 1.00 -17.37 27.43
CA PHE A 40 0.50 -17.20 28.79
C PHE A 40 -0.92 -17.74 28.91
N GLN A 41 -1.20 -18.53 29.93
CA GLN A 41 -2.54 -19.07 30.16
C GLN A 41 -3.54 -17.97 30.52
N ASP A 42 -4.79 -18.13 30.10
CA ASP A 42 -5.87 -17.20 30.42
C ASP A 42 -6.86 -17.83 31.40
N HIS A 43 -6.59 -17.63 32.69
CA HIS A 43 -7.49 -18.00 33.78
C HIS A 43 -7.89 -16.75 34.59
N PRO A 44 -8.78 -15.88 34.07
CA PRO A 44 -9.13 -14.60 34.71
C PRO A 44 -9.69 -14.72 36.13
N TYR A 45 -10.22 -15.90 36.48
CA TYR A 45 -10.74 -16.24 37.80
C TYR A 45 -9.67 -16.68 38.81
N GLN A 46 -8.41 -16.81 38.42
CA GLN A 46 -7.33 -17.19 39.31
C GLN A 46 -6.66 -15.93 39.89
N PRO A 47 -6.91 -15.57 41.17
CA PRO A 47 -6.34 -14.35 41.77
C PRO A 47 -4.81 -14.34 41.86
N ALA A 48 -4.15 -15.50 41.77
CA ALA A 48 -2.69 -15.59 41.74
C ALA A 48 -2.08 -15.16 40.40
N PHE A 49 -2.90 -14.93 39.36
CA PHE A 49 -2.44 -14.56 38.03
C PHE A 49 -2.75 -13.11 37.68
N LEU A 50 -1.84 -12.51 36.92
CA LEU A 50 -2.10 -11.27 36.20
C LEU A 50 -3.18 -11.51 35.13
N ASP A 51 -3.92 -10.47 34.76
CA ASP A 51 -4.74 -10.53 33.55
C ASP A 51 -3.82 -10.72 32.34
N THR A 52 -4.08 -11.80 31.61
CA THR A 52 -3.23 -12.24 30.49
C THR A 52 -3.15 -11.22 29.38
N TRP A 53 -4.24 -10.51 29.07
CA TRP A 53 -4.25 -9.50 28.01
C TRP A 53 -3.37 -8.29 28.36
N THR A 54 -3.47 -7.84 29.61
CA THR A 54 -2.66 -6.76 30.17
C THR A 54 -1.18 -7.14 30.16
N LEU A 55 -0.85 -8.34 30.64
CA LEU A 55 0.54 -8.84 30.65
C LEU A 55 1.11 -8.93 29.24
N MET A 56 0.40 -9.54 28.28
CA MET A 56 0.87 -9.66 26.90
C MET A 56 1.15 -8.31 26.25
N THR A 57 0.29 -7.31 26.50
CA THR A 57 0.49 -5.94 25.99
C THR A 57 1.76 -5.33 26.57
N PHE A 58 2.02 -5.53 27.86
CA PHE A 58 3.23 -5.06 28.51
C PHE A 58 4.49 -5.77 27.99
N VAL A 59 4.44 -7.11 27.81
CA VAL A 59 5.54 -7.88 27.22
C VAL A 59 5.85 -7.44 25.80
N ALA A 60 4.83 -7.17 24.97
CA ALA A 60 5.02 -6.66 23.61
C ALA A 60 5.78 -5.34 23.58
N ALA A 61 5.51 -4.44 24.54
CA ALA A 61 6.22 -3.18 24.68
C ALA A 61 7.65 -3.31 25.25
N ARG A 62 8.01 -4.48 25.82
CA ARG A 62 9.29 -4.74 26.49
C ARG A 62 10.21 -5.72 25.72
N THR A 63 9.78 -6.13 24.54
CA THR A 63 10.47 -7.08 23.64
C THR A 63 10.43 -6.54 22.22
N GLU A 64 11.34 -6.99 21.35
CA GLU A 64 11.53 -6.40 20.01
C GLU A 64 11.09 -7.33 18.87
N SER A 65 11.25 -8.63 19.05
CA SER A 65 11.21 -9.63 17.97
C SER A 65 10.35 -10.86 18.34
N ILE A 66 10.30 -11.27 19.60
CA ILE A 66 9.57 -12.47 20.01
C ILE A 66 8.07 -12.29 19.80
N ARG A 67 7.39 -13.34 19.31
CA ARG A 67 5.94 -13.34 19.17
C ARG A 67 5.26 -13.62 20.50
N ILE A 68 4.03 -13.16 20.63
CA ILE A 68 3.26 -13.24 21.88
C ILE A 68 1.88 -13.77 21.59
N ALA A 69 1.41 -14.73 22.39
CA ALA A 69 0.07 -15.28 22.27
C ALA A 69 -0.51 -15.72 23.62
N PRO A 70 -1.84 -15.75 23.78
CA PRO A 70 -2.44 -16.45 24.89
C PRO A 70 -2.33 -17.97 24.65
N ASN A 71 -2.02 -18.75 25.70
CA ASN A 71 -2.10 -20.22 25.70
C ASN A 71 -3.56 -20.64 25.97
N VAL A 72 -4.32 -20.27 24.95
CA VAL A 72 -5.76 -20.09 24.76
C VAL A 72 -6.46 -19.13 25.71
N LEU A 73 -7.16 -18.15 25.13
CA LEU A 73 -8.10 -17.29 25.83
C LEU A 73 -9.33 -18.04 26.29
N ASN A 74 -9.89 -17.58 27.40
CA ASN A 74 -11.20 -17.97 27.87
C ASN A 74 -12.28 -17.15 27.16
N VAL A 75 -12.72 -17.60 25.98
CA VAL A 75 -13.75 -16.91 25.18
C VAL A 75 -15.05 -16.64 25.96
N PRO A 76 -15.57 -17.53 26.82
CA PRO A 76 -16.77 -17.23 27.62
C PRO A 76 -16.70 -15.94 28.45
N LEU A 77 -15.50 -15.49 28.86
CA LEU A 77 -15.30 -14.26 29.63
C LEU A 77 -14.85 -13.06 28.78
N ARG A 78 -14.71 -13.22 27.47
CA ARG A 78 -14.16 -12.21 26.55
C ARG A 78 -15.06 -12.05 25.32
N PRO A 79 -15.81 -10.93 25.19
CA PRO A 79 -16.69 -10.72 24.04
C PRO A 79 -15.93 -10.75 22.70
N PRO A 80 -16.33 -11.55 21.69
CA PRO A 80 -15.54 -11.74 20.47
C PRO A 80 -15.27 -10.46 19.67
N ALA A 81 -16.24 -9.54 19.63
CA ALA A 81 -16.04 -8.25 18.96
C ALA A 81 -14.97 -7.38 19.64
N VAL A 82 -14.80 -7.52 20.96
CA VAL A 82 -13.75 -6.85 21.71
C VAL A 82 -12.42 -7.55 21.46
N ILE A 83 -12.40 -8.89 21.48
CA ILE A 83 -11.20 -9.69 21.12
C ILE A 83 -10.67 -9.27 19.75
N ALA A 84 -11.54 -9.17 18.73
CA ALA A 84 -11.14 -8.79 17.38
C ALA A 84 -10.42 -7.44 17.37
N ARG A 85 -11.00 -6.43 18.01
CA ARG A 85 -10.39 -5.08 18.07
C ARG A 85 -9.08 -5.09 18.86
N SER A 86 -9.06 -5.72 20.04
CA SER A 86 -7.89 -5.71 20.89
C SER A 86 -6.74 -6.50 20.28
N ALA A 87 -7.02 -7.61 19.60
CA ALA A 87 -6.03 -8.42 18.91
C ALA A 87 -5.42 -7.68 17.72
N ALA A 88 -6.24 -7.06 16.86
CA ALA A 88 -5.74 -6.23 15.77
C ALA A 88 -4.92 -5.03 16.29
N SER A 89 -5.36 -4.37 17.37
CA SER A 89 -4.60 -3.28 17.99
C SER A 89 -3.26 -3.74 18.54
N LEU A 90 -3.20 -4.86 19.26
CA LEU A 90 -1.94 -5.40 19.78
C LEU A 90 -1.02 -5.86 18.64
N ASP A 91 -1.58 -6.43 17.57
CA ASP A 91 -0.83 -6.80 16.38
C ASP A 91 -0.19 -5.58 15.71
N LEU A 92 -0.95 -4.51 15.50
CA LEU A 92 -0.44 -3.24 14.96
C LEU A 92 0.63 -2.62 15.88
N LEU A 93 0.40 -2.57 17.19
CA LEU A 93 1.33 -1.97 18.15
C LEU A 93 2.61 -2.78 18.33
N SER A 94 2.55 -4.09 18.13
CA SER A 94 3.71 -4.99 18.24
C SER A 94 4.47 -5.16 16.92
N GLY A 95 3.97 -4.61 15.81
CA GLY A 95 4.58 -4.76 14.49
C GLY A 95 4.36 -6.14 13.87
N GLY A 96 3.20 -6.76 14.09
CA GLY A 96 2.86 -8.07 13.53
C GLY A 96 3.29 -9.27 14.37
N ARG A 97 3.60 -9.07 15.67
CA ARG A 97 4.15 -10.12 16.54
C ARG A 97 3.09 -10.87 17.35
N PHE A 98 1.79 -10.65 17.11
CA PHE A 98 0.73 -11.25 17.91
C PHE A 98 0.07 -12.45 17.21
N ALA A 99 -0.23 -13.50 17.97
CA ALA A 99 -1.08 -14.61 17.51
C ALA A 99 -2.21 -14.90 18.50
N LEU A 100 -3.35 -15.38 18.02
CA LEU A 100 -4.56 -15.51 18.83
C LEU A 100 -4.91 -16.97 19.14
N GLY A 101 -4.55 -17.41 20.35
CA GLY A 101 -5.05 -18.67 20.91
C GLY A 101 -6.45 -18.52 21.50
N LEU A 102 -7.40 -19.38 21.12
CA LEU A 102 -8.77 -19.39 21.62
C LEU A 102 -9.17 -20.75 22.21
N GLY A 103 -9.94 -20.70 23.29
CA GLY A 103 -10.47 -21.86 24.00
C GLY A 103 -11.94 -21.68 24.38
N ALA A 104 -12.69 -22.79 24.38
CA ALA A 104 -14.11 -22.79 24.71
C ALA A 104 -14.40 -22.65 26.23
N GLY A 105 -13.36 -22.58 27.07
CA GLY A 105 -13.44 -22.58 28.54
C GLY A 105 -13.52 -23.99 29.13
N GLY A 106 -12.74 -24.24 30.19
CA GLY A 106 -12.66 -25.55 30.86
C GLY A 106 -13.18 -25.60 32.30
N PHE A 107 -13.23 -24.46 33.00
CA PHE A 107 -13.55 -24.38 34.43
C PHE A 107 -14.87 -23.64 34.65
N TRP A 108 -15.99 -24.30 34.35
CA TRP A 108 -17.30 -23.66 34.26
C TRP A 108 -17.81 -23.07 35.57
N ASP A 109 -17.52 -23.67 36.72
CA ASP A 109 -17.95 -23.10 38.02
C ASP A 109 -17.31 -21.72 38.26
N ALA A 110 -16.04 -21.55 37.89
CA ALA A 110 -15.33 -20.28 38.03
C ALA A 110 -15.73 -19.26 36.95
N ILE A 111 -16.00 -19.73 35.73
CA ILE A 111 -16.51 -18.89 34.63
C ILE A 111 -17.90 -18.34 34.98
N GLU A 112 -18.79 -19.19 35.50
CA GLU A 112 -20.14 -18.81 35.94
C GLU A 112 -20.09 -17.84 37.14
N ALA A 113 -19.20 -18.08 38.10
CA ALA A 113 -18.99 -17.17 39.22
C ALA A 113 -18.53 -15.76 38.81
N MET A 114 -17.86 -15.65 37.66
CA MET A 114 -17.44 -14.36 37.06
C MET A 114 -18.52 -13.74 36.14
N GLY A 115 -19.72 -14.34 36.09
CA GLY A 115 -20.89 -13.74 35.43
C GLY A 115 -21.16 -14.20 33.99
N ALA A 116 -20.39 -15.15 33.46
CA ALA A 116 -20.69 -15.73 32.14
C ALA A 116 -21.78 -16.82 32.24
N PRO A 117 -22.69 -16.91 31.26
CA PRO A 117 -23.72 -17.94 31.25
C PRO A 117 -23.10 -19.32 31.06
N ARG A 118 -23.52 -20.30 31.88
CA ARG A 118 -23.05 -21.69 31.77
C ARG A 118 -23.55 -22.33 30.47
N LEU A 119 -22.63 -22.85 29.67
CA LEU A 119 -22.95 -23.56 28.43
C LEU A 119 -22.72 -25.07 28.59
N THR A 120 -23.52 -25.88 27.91
CA THR A 120 -23.20 -27.29 27.72
C THR A 120 -21.92 -27.41 26.86
N PRO A 121 -21.18 -28.53 26.93
CA PRO A 121 -20.00 -28.72 26.09
C PRO A 121 -20.27 -28.50 24.60
N GLY A 122 -21.42 -28.96 24.09
CA GLY A 122 -21.81 -28.75 22.70
C GLY A 122 -22.05 -27.28 22.34
N GLN A 123 -22.74 -26.55 23.21
CA GLN A 123 -22.97 -25.10 23.04
C GLN A 123 -21.66 -24.31 23.13
N ALA A 124 -20.73 -24.68 24.01
CA ALA A 124 -19.44 -24.03 24.12
C ALA A 124 -18.60 -24.14 22.83
N VAL A 125 -18.61 -25.30 22.16
CA VAL A 125 -17.97 -25.47 20.84
C VAL A 125 -18.66 -24.61 19.78
N THR A 126 -20.00 -24.58 19.77
CA THR A 126 -20.76 -23.73 18.83
C THR A 126 -20.44 -22.25 19.04
N ALA A 127 -20.46 -21.77 20.30
CA ALA A 127 -20.11 -20.40 20.65
C ALA A 127 -18.68 -20.05 20.24
N LEU A 128 -17.71 -20.94 20.42
CA LEU A 128 -16.34 -20.70 19.94
C LEU A 128 -16.27 -20.54 18.41
N GLY A 129 -17.00 -21.35 17.65
CA GLY A 129 -17.07 -21.19 16.19
C GLY A 129 -17.66 -19.84 15.77
N GLU A 130 -18.78 -19.46 16.39
CA GLU A 130 -19.40 -18.14 16.15
C GLU A 130 -18.48 -16.97 16.56
N ALA A 131 -17.67 -17.14 17.61
CA ALA A 131 -16.68 -16.16 18.00
C ALA A 131 -15.60 -15.96 16.92
N ILE A 132 -15.13 -17.05 16.30
CA ILE A 132 -14.17 -17.00 15.19
C ILE A 132 -14.78 -16.28 13.98
N ASP A 133 -16.04 -16.57 13.65
CA ASP A 133 -16.76 -15.90 12.56
C ASP A 133 -16.86 -14.38 12.81
N VAL A 134 -17.24 -13.97 14.02
CA VAL A 134 -17.29 -12.54 14.41
C VAL A 134 -15.91 -11.88 14.29
N ILE A 135 -14.84 -12.57 14.73
CA ILE A 135 -13.49 -12.03 14.71
C ILE A 135 -13.01 -11.81 13.27
N ARG A 136 -13.13 -12.83 12.41
CA ARG A 136 -12.73 -12.74 11.00
C ARG A 136 -13.56 -11.70 10.23
N GLU A 137 -14.86 -11.65 10.47
CA GLU A 137 -15.76 -10.65 9.87
C GLU A 137 -15.35 -9.21 10.25
N LEU A 138 -14.95 -8.97 11.50
CA LEU A 138 -14.49 -7.64 11.91
C LEU A 138 -13.12 -7.27 11.34
N TRP A 139 -12.25 -8.24 11.05
CA TRP A 139 -10.94 -7.99 10.45
C TRP A 139 -10.96 -7.79 8.93
N ASP A 140 -12.00 -8.26 8.25
CA ASP A 140 -12.15 -8.05 6.81
C ASP A 140 -12.53 -6.60 6.47
N THR A 141 -11.55 -5.71 6.51
CA THR A 141 -11.75 -4.28 6.19
C THR A 141 -11.79 -4.00 4.69
N SER A 142 -11.71 -5.04 3.83
CA SER A 142 -11.88 -4.86 2.38
C SER A 142 -13.36 -4.57 2.03
N GLU A 143 -14.27 -5.00 2.89
CA GLU A 143 -15.70 -4.76 2.79
C GLU A 143 -16.11 -3.40 3.38
N ARG A 144 -16.86 -2.60 2.60
CA ARG A 144 -17.33 -1.27 3.04
C ARG A 144 -18.54 -1.32 3.96
N ARG A 145 -19.32 -2.40 3.90
CA ARG A 145 -20.51 -2.60 4.75
C ARG A 145 -20.11 -2.96 6.17
N GLY A 146 -21.02 -2.74 7.13
CA GLY A 146 -20.84 -3.23 8.49
C GLY A 146 -20.65 -4.76 8.54
N ALA A 147 -20.14 -5.25 9.67
CA ALA A 147 -20.03 -6.67 9.99
C ALA A 147 -21.40 -7.25 10.37
N PHE A 148 -21.75 -8.41 9.81
CA PHE A 148 -23.00 -9.11 10.08
C PHE A 148 -22.76 -10.60 10.30
N THR A 149 -23.16 -11.11 11.46
CA THR A 149 -23.13 -12.54 11.79
C THR A 149 -24.39 -12.91 12.57
N ASP A 150 -25.04 -14.01 12.24
CA ASP A 150 -26.32 -14.43 12.85
C ASP A 150 -26.17 -15.61 13.83
N GLY A 151 -25.08 -15.64 14.60
CA GLY A 151 -24.84 -16.68 15.60
C GLY A 151 -25.83 -16.66 16.77
N THR A 152 -26.01 -17.82 17.41
CA THR A 152 -26.92 -18.03 18.54
C THR A 152 -26.37 -17.47 19.85
N HIS A 153 -25.06 -17.60 20.05
CA HIS A 153 -24.33 -17.15 21.25
C HIS A 153 -23.56 -15.85 21.00
N HIS A 154 -23.04 -15.65 19.79
CA HIS A 154 -22.38 -14.41 19.38
C HIS A 154 -22.93 -13.90 18.06
N ARG A 155 -23.36 -12.64 18.05
CA ARG A 155 -23.83 -11.96 16.85
C ARG A 155 -23.37 -10.50 16.82
N VAL A 156 -23.03 -10.02 15.64
CA VAL A 156 -22.84 -8.60 15.35
C VAL A 156 -23.76 -8.22 14.19
N HIS A 157 -24.34 -7.03 14.24
CA HIS A 157 -25.28 -6.57 13.22
C HIS A 157 -25.03 -5.08 12.93
N GLY A 158 -24.27 -4.81 11.86
CA GLY A 158 -23.88 -3.45 11.47
C GLY A 158 -22.71 -2.89 12.28
N ALA A 159 -21.91 -3.75 12.94
CA ALA A 159 -20.72 -3.29 13.64
C ALA A 159 -19.69 -2.74 12.65
N LYS A 160 -19.04 -1.62 12.97
CA LYS A 160 -17.95 -1.10 12.12
C LYS A 160 -16.78 -2.08 12.14
N ARG A 161 -16.28 -2.44 10.96
CA ARG A 161 -15.10 -3.30 10.81
C ARG A 161 -13.84 -2.57 11.28
N GLY A 162 -12.77 -3.32 11.47
CA GLY A 162 -11.45 -2.85 11.81
C GLY A 162 -11.22 -2.59 13.32
N PRO A 163 -9.98 -2.24 13.70
CA PRO A 163 -8.84 -2.03 12.79
C PRO A 163 -8.41 -3.33 12.10
N ARG A 164 -7.83 -3.20 10.92
CA ARG A 164 -7.23 -4.33 10.20
C ARG A 164 -5.95 -4.75 10.93
N PRO A 165 -5.72 -6.04 11.19
CA PRO A 165 -4.43 -6.51 11.72
C PRO A 165 -3.25 -6.15 10.80
N ALA A 166 -2.03 -6.14 11.34
CA ALA A 166 -0.80 -5.86 10.58
C ALA A 166 -0.45 -7.00 9.60
N HIS A 167 -0.84 -8.23 9.93
CA HIS A 167 -0.66 -9.42 9.09
C HIS A 167 -1.89 -10.34 9.14
N ASP A 168 -1.86 -11.44 8.38
CA ASP A 168 -2.91 -12.47 8.46
C ASP A 168 -2.82 -13.23 9.79
N LEU A 169 -3.53 -12.70 10.79
CA LEU A 169 -3.39 -13.07 12.19
C LEU A 169 -3.97 -14.47 12.45
N PRO A 170 -3.15 -15.45 12.86
CA PRO A 170 -3.60 -16.83 12.97
C PRO A 170 -4.46 -17.05 14.22
N ILE A 171 -5.50 -17.87 14.08
CA ILE A 171 -6.36 -18.33 15.17
C ILE A 171 -6.00 -19.77 15.54
N TRP A 172 -5.35 -19.95 16.69
CA TRP A 172 -5.02 -21.26 17.23
C TRP A 172 -6.09 -21.75 18.19
N ILE A 173 -6.41 -23.05 18.15
CA ILE A 173 -7.50 -23.62 18.95
C ILE A 173 -6.94 -24.72 19.87
N GLY A 174 -7.22 -24.57 21.17
CA GLY A 174 -6.98 -25.62 22.15
C GLY A 174 -8.07 -26.68 22.08
N ALA A 175 -7.76 -27.82 21.48
CA ALA A 175 -8.75 -28.87 21.19
C ALA A 175 -8.26 -30.26 21.60
N TYR A 176 -9.17 -31.08 22.14
CA TYR A 176 -8.90 -32.48 22.49
C TYR A 176 -10.01 -33.43 22.02
N LYS A 177 -11.28 -32.99 22.09
CA LYS A 177 -12.44 -33.84 21.80
C LYS A 177 -12.87 -33.73 20.33
N PRO A 178 -13.52 -34.75 19.75
CA PRO A 178 -13.81 -34.81 18.31
C PRO A 178 -14.50 -33.58 17.72
N ARG A 179 -15.50 -33.00 18.43
CA ARG A 179 -16.19 -31.78 17.95
C ARG A 179 -15.27 -30.56 17.88
N MET A 180 -14.35 -30.42 18.83
CA MET A 180 -13.36 -29.34 18.85
C MET A 180 -12.29 -29.55 17.77
N LEU A 181 -11.80 -30.79 17.58
CA LEU A 181 -10.85 -31.11 16.51
C LEU A 181 -11.46 -30.85 15.13
N ALA A 182 -12.73 -31.20 14.94
CA ALA A 182 -13.44 -30.89 13.71
C ALA A 182 -13.63 -29.37 13.52
N LEU A 183 -13.85 -28.59 14.59
CA LEU A 183 -13.87 -27.13 14.53
C LEU A 183 -12.49 -26.58 14.11
N THR A 184 -11.41 -27.11 14.68
CA THR A 184 -10.03 -26.78 14.30
C THR A 184 -9.76 -27.00 12.82
N GLY A 185 -10.17 -28.15 12.27
CA GLY A 185 -10.10 -28.43 10.83
C GLY A 185 -10.82 -27.39 9.97
N ARG A 186 -12.05 -27.02 10.36
CA ARG A 186 -12.89 -26.12 9.54
C ARG A 186 -12.49 -24.65 9.62
N GLN A 187 -12.10 -24.14 10.80
CA GLN A 187 -11.96 -22.70 11.05
C GLN A 187 -10.62 -22.27 11.69
N GLY A 188 -9.85 -23.21 12.26
CA GLY A 188 -8.59 -22.90 12.92
C GLY A 188 -7.42 -22.80 11.95
N ASP A 189 -6.43 -21.99 12.30
CA ASP A 189 -5.13 -21.89 11.62
C ASP A 189 -4.04 -22.64 12.39
N GLY A 190 -4.35 -23.11 13.60
CA GLY A 190 -3.46 -23.96 14.39
C GLY A 190 -4.18 -24.82 15.42
N TRP A 191 -3.61 -25.97 15.74
CA TRP A 191 -4.03 -26.86 16.82
C TRP A 191 -3.01 -26.79 17.97
N LEU A 192 -3.46 -26.41 19.17
CA LEU A 192 -2.60 -26.24 20.35
C LEU A 192 -3.07 -27.12 21.54
N PRO A 193 -2.80 -28.43 21.52
CA PRO A 193 -2.97 -29.31 22.68
C PRO A 193 -1.76 -29.23 23.63
N SER A 194 -1.95 -29.77 24.84
CA SER A 194 -0.88 -30.01 25.81
C SER A 194 -0.62 -31.50 25.96
N LEU A 195 0.63 -31.91 25.75
CA LEU A 195 1.03 -33.31 25.71
C LEU A 195 0.67 -34.05 27.01
N GLY A 196 0.76 -33.38 28.16
CA GLY A 196 0.41 -33.95 29.48
C GLY A 196 -1.05 -34.39 29.64
N TYR A 197 -1.94 -33.97 28.75
CA TYR A 197 -3.35 -34.39 28.74
C TYR A 197 -3.67 -35.45 27.68
N MET A 198 -2.67 -35.94 26.96
CA MET A 198 -2.83 -36.86 25.83
C MET A 198 -2.33 -38.26 26.18
N GLN A 199 -2.98 -39.28 25.62
CA GLN A 199 -2.52 -40.66 25.68
C GLN A 199 -1.74 -41.01 24.40
N PRO A 200 -0.89 -42.07 24.43
CA PRO A 200 -0.22 -42.55 23.22
C PRO A 200 -1.21 -42.78 22.07
N GLY A 201 -0.90 -42.20 20.89
CA GLY A 201 -1.74 -42.27 19.69
C GLY A 201 -2.85 -41.22 19.59
N ASP A 202 -3.07 -40.38 20.60
CA ASP A 202 -4.07 -39.30 20.51
C ASP A 202 -3.64 -38.19 19.54
N LEU A 203 -2.34 -37.94 19.37
CA LEU A 203 -1.81 -37.01 18.37
C LEU A 203 -2.20 -37.44 16.96
N ALA A 204 -1.88 -38.69 16.58
CA ALA A 204 -2.23 -39.26 15.28
C ALA A 204 -3.76 -39.24 15.03
N LYS A 205 -4.57 -39.60 16.03
CA LYS A 205 -6.05 -39.53 15.91
C LYS A 205 -6.54 -38.09 15.77
N GLY A 206 -5.94 -37.15 16.50
CA GLY A 206 -6.26 -35.73 16.45
C GLY A 206 -5.95 -35.13 15.07
N ASN A 207 -4.76 -35.40 14.55
CA ASN A 207 -4.36 -35.05 13.18
C ASN A 207 -5.35 -35.57 12.15
N ALA A 208 -5.66 -36.87 12.16
CA ALA A 208 -6.61 -37.46 11.20
C ALA A 208 -8.01 -36.80 11.26
N ALA A 209 -8.49 -36.47 12.46
CA ALA A 209 -9.78 -35.80 12.63
C ALA A 209 -9.77 -34.34 12.12
N ILE A 210 -8.66 -33.63 12.32
CA ILE A 210 -8.46 -32.26 11.83
C ILE A 210 -8.37 -32.28 10.30
N ASP A 211 -7.55 -33.17 9.74
CA ASP A 211 -7.32 -33.29 8.30
C ASP A 211 -8.64 -33.60 7.57
N THR A 212 -9.39 -34.61 8.05
CA THR A 212 -10.70 -34.96 7.50
C THR A 212 -11.67 -33.76 7.53
N ALA A 213 -11.65 -32.96 8.60
CA ALA A 213 -12.51 -31.80 8.74
C ALA A 213 -12.07 -30.61 7.89
N ALA A 214 -10.76 -30.44 7.67
CA ALA A 214 -10.19 -29.43 6.78
C ALA A 214 -10.54 -29.74 5.33
N GLU A 215 -10.31 -30.98 4.89
CA GLU A 215 -10.66 -31.46 3.55
C GLU A 215 -12.17 -31.35 3.30
N GLY A 216 -13.00 -31.73 4.28
CA GLY A 216 -14.45 -31.57 4.22
C GLY A 216 -14.93 -30.12 4.14
N ALA A 217 -14.08 -29.15 4.52
CA ALA A 217 -14.31 -27.72 4.38
C ALA A 217 -13.62 -27.11 3.14
N GLY A 218 -12.98 -27.92 2.28
CA GLY A 218 -12.26 -27.45 1.10
C GLY A 218 -10.94 -26.75 1.40
N ARG A 219 -10.30 -27.06 2.53
CA ARG A 219 -8.99 -26.54 2.96
C ARG A 219 -7.91 -27.61 2.85
N ASP A 220 -6.67 -27.20 2.64
CA ASP A 220 -5.52 -28.10 2.75
C ASP A 220 -5.15 -28.27 4.23
N ALA A 221 -4.95 -29.52 4.67
CA ALA A 221 -4.57 -29.82 6.05
C ALA A 221 -3.26 -29.11 6.49
N ARG A 222 -2.37 -28.81 5.53
CA ARG A 222 -1.11 -28.08 5.73
C ARG A 222 -1.32 -26.60 6.04
N GLU A 223 -2.50 -26.02 5.77
CA GLU A 223 -2.84 -24.65 6.20
C GLU A 223 -2.97 -24.54 7.72
N ILE A 224 -3.22 -25.66 8.40
CA ILE A 224 -3.45 -25.69 9.84
C ILE A 224 -2.14 -26.09 10.49
N ARG A 225 -1.56 -25.21 11.30
CA ARG A 225 -0.32 -25.50 12.01
C ARG A 225 -0.53 -26.50 13.15
N ARG A 226 0.43 -27.39 13.40
CA ARG A 226 0.42 -28.29 14.56
C ARG A 226 1.35 -27.73 15.63
N LEU A 227 0.79 -27.24 16.73
CA LEU A 227 1.52 -26.74 17.89
C LEU A 227 1.43 -27.80 19.00
N LEU A 228 2.33 -27.76 19.98
CA LEU A 228 2.28 -28.65 21.13
C LEU A 228 2.90 -27.99 22.35
N ASN A 229 2.12 -27.86 23.43
CA ASN A 229 2.72 -27.60 24.73
C ASN A 229 3.41 -28.87 25.22
N ILE A 230 4.74 -28.80 25.31
CA ILE A 230 5.58 -29.87 25.82
C ILE A 230 5.80 -29.67 27.32
N GLY A 231 5.84 -30.78 28.06
CA GLY A 231 6.11 -30.78 29.50
C GLY A 231 7.57 -30.42 29.81
N GLN A 232 8.04 -30.79 30.99
CA GLN A 232 9.41 -30.46 31.42
C GLN A 232 10.48 -31.01 30.47
N LEU A 233 11.59 -30.27 30.38
CA LEU A 233 12.79 -30.69 29.68
C LEU A 233 13.27 -32.05 30.22
N ALA A 234 13.69 -32.97 29.35
CA ALA A 234 14.30 -34.22 29.81
C ALA A 234 15.70 -33.95 30.38
N ALA A 235 16.20 -34.87 31.21
CA ALA A 235 17.51 -34.74 31.85
C ALA A 235 18.68 -34.70 30.84
N ASP A 236 18.51 -35.34 29.67
CA ASP A 236 19.45 -35.30 28.55
C ASP A 236 18.87 -34.43 27.41
N PRO A 237 19.47 -33.27 27.11
CA PRO A 237 19.04 -32.40 26.00
C PRO A 237 19.10 -33.07 24.62
N GLY A 238 20.04 -33.99 24.40
CA GLY A 238 20.19 -34.72 23.14
C GLY A 238 19.05 -35.72 22.92
N GLU A 239 18.74 -36.53 23.93
CA GLU A 239 17.58 -37.43 23.89
C GLU A 239 16.26 -36.64 23.72
N PHE A 240 16.17 -35.47 24.37
CA PHE A 240 15.02 -34.60 24.22
C PHE A 240 14.88 -34.08 22.78
N ALA A 241 15.98 -33.62 22.17
CA ALA A 241 16.00 -33.16 20.78
C ALA A 241 15.58 -34.27 19.81
N GLU A 242 16.09 -35.50 19.97
CA GLU A 242 15.68 -36.64 19.15
C GLU A 242 14.17 -36.92 19.25
N ARG A 243 13.61 -36.85 20.47
CA ARG A 243 12.18 -37.03 20.69
C ARG A 243 11.34 -35.94 20.01
N LEU A 244 11.77 -34.67 20.08
CA LEU A 244 11.07 -33.58 19.41
C LEU A 244 11.18 -33.69 17.88
N ALA A 245 12.33 -34.11 17.36
CA ALA A 245 12.50 -34.38 15.93
C ALA A 245 11.56 -35.50 15.45
N ALA A 246 11.39 -36.57 16.24
CA ALA A 246 10.40 -37.62 15.93
C ALA A 246 8.97 -37.06 15.90
N LEU A 247 8.57 -36.24 16.88
CA LEU A 247 7.24 -35.60 16.87
C LEU A 247 7.04 -34.68 15.65
N ALA A 248 8.08 -33.99 15.20
CA ALA A 248 8.01 -33.15 13.99
C ALA A 248 7.82 -33.98 12.72
N LEU A 249 8.57 -35.08 12.56
CA LEU A 249 8.57 -35.91 11.36
C LEU A 249 7.38 -36.89 11.30
N ASP A 250 7.01 -37.46 12.44
CA ASP A 250 6.05 -38.56 12.53
C ASP A 250 4.65 -38.09 12.93
N ASP A 251 4.54 -37.03 13.74
CA ASP A 251 3.26 -36.41 14.14
C ASP A 251 3.02 -35.03 13.52
N GLY A 252 3.99 -34.50 12.76
CA GLY A 252 3.83 -33.27 12.00
C GLY A 252 3.85 -32.01 12.85
N ILE A 253 4.38 -32.09 14.08
CA ILE A 253 4.44 -30.93 14.99
C ILE A 253 5.40 -29.87 14.44
N GLY A 254 4.87 -28.68 14.21
CA GLY A 254 5.61 -27.52 13.72
C GLY A 254 6.06 -26.58 14.83
N THR A 255 5.28 -26.43 15.91
CA THR A 255 5.65 -25.55 17.04
C THR A 255 5.73 -26.33 18.35
N PHE A 256 6.86 -26.19 19.05
CA PHE A 256 7.09 -26.78 20.37
C PHE A 256 7.11 -25.69 21.43
N ILE A 257 6.25 -25.77 22.44
CA ILE A 257 6.13 -24.74 23.48
C ILE A 257 6.45 -25.36 24.85
N LEU A 258 7.60 -25.01 25.40
CA LEU A 258 8.09 -25.56 26.67
C LEU A 258 7.47 -24.85 27.87
N ALA A 259 6.79 -25.58 28.75
CA ALA A 259 6.31 -25.03 30.02
C ALA A 259 7.45 -24.96 31.05
N SER A 260 7.99 -23.75 31.29
CA SER A 260 9.05 -23.50 32.27
C SER A 260 9.09 -22.04 32.71
N ASP A 261 9.21 -21.81 34.01
CA ASP A 261 9.50 -20.49 34.60
C ASP A 261 10.98 -20.36 35.05
N ASP A 262 11.83 -21.32 34.67
CA ASP A 262 13.26 -21.33 34.99
C ASP A 262 14.09 -20.75 33.83
N PRO A 263 14.82 -19.63 34.02
CA PRO A 263 15.61 -18.99 32.97
C PRO A 263 16.66 -19.90 32.35
N GLY A 264 17.36 -20.72 33.15
CA GLY A 264 18.42 -21.62 32.65
C GLY A 264 17.86 -22.70 31.74
N THR A 265 16.67 -23.22 32.06
CA THR A 265 15.94 -24.18 31.24
C THR A 265 15.49 -23.56 29.91
N LEU A 266 15.01 -22.30 29.92
CA LEU A 266 14.64 -21.59 28.69
C LEU A 266 15.86 -21.36 27.78
N GLN A 267 16.98 -20.98 28.38
CA GLN A 267 18.24 -20.79 27.68
C GLN A 267 18.72 -22.07 27.02
N LEU A 268 18.78 -23.17 27.79
CA LEU A 268 19.17 -24.49 27.27
C LEU A 268 18.25 -24.96 26.13
N PHE A 269 16.94 -24.70 26.25
CA PHE A 269 15.97 -25.06 25.21
C PHE A 269 16.17 -24.27 23.92
N GLY A 270 16.40 -22.96 24.01
CA GLY A 270 16.59 -22.09 22.85
C GLY A 270 17.96 -22.21 22.19
N GLU A 271 19.02 -22.30 22.99
CA GLU A 271 20.41 -22.25 22.50
C GLU A 271 20.96 -23.62 22.09
N GLU A 272 20.48 -24.72 22.68
CA GLU A 272 20.99 -26.07 22.39
C GLU A 272 19.94 -26.98 21.73
N VAL A 273 18.77 -27.14 22.36
CA VAL A 273 17.76 -28.11 21.90
C VAL A 273 17.13 -27.68 20.58
N ALA A 274 16.67 -26.43 20.46
CA ALA A 274 15.98 -25.95 19.27
C ALA A 274 16.84 -26.04 17.99
N PRO A 275 18.12 -25.59 17.98
CA PRO A 275 19.02 -25.79 16.83
C PRO A 275 19.23 -27.26 16.50
N ALA A 276 19.44 -28.13 17.49
CA ALA A 276 19.65 -29.55 17.27
C ALA A 276 18.44 -30.22 16.58
N VAL A 277 17.21 -29.87 17.02
CA VAL A 277 15.98 -30.35 16.39
C VAL A 277 15.86 -29.83 14.96
N ARG A 278 16.14 -28.53 14.71
CA ARG A 278 16.11 -27.94 13.37
C ARG A 278 17.04 -28.67 12.41
N ASP A 279 18.27 -28.91 12.83
CA ASP A 279 19.28 -29.61 12.04
C ASP A 279 18.88 -31.05 11.72
N GLN A 280 18.39 -31.78 12.72
CA GLN A 280 17.96 -33.17 12.53
C GLN A 280 16.77 -33.26 11.58
N VAL A 281 15.74 -32.43 11.78
CA VAL A 281 14.55 -32.41 10.93
C VAL A 281 14.90 -31.95 9.51
N ALA A 282 15.79 -30.97 9.34
CA ALA A 282 16.24 -30.54 8.01
C ALA A 282 16.95 -31.66 7.25
N ARG A 283 17.86 -32.39 7.91
CA ARG A 283 18.55 -33.56 7.31
C ARG A 283 17.57 -34.64 6.89
N GLU A 284 16.63 -35.00 7.75
CA GLU A 284 15.63 -36.03 7.48
C GLU A 284 14.64 -35.61 6.38
N ARG A 285 14.17 -34.37 6.39
CA ARG A 285 13.32 -33.81 5.34
C ARG A 285 14.02 -33.80 3.99
N ALA A 286 15.30 -33.43 3.95
CA ALA A 286 16.10 -33.49 2.72
C ALA A 286 16.23 -34.94 2.20
N ALA A 287 16.46 -35.90 3.07
CA ALA A 287 16.51 -37.33 2.70
C ALA A 287 15.15 -37.86 2.19
N ARG A 288 14.03 -37.34 2.73
CA ARG A 288 12.66 -37.71 2.34
C ARG A 288 12.11 -36.91 1.14
N GLY A 289 12.84 -35.88 0.68
CA GLY A 289 12.36 -34.97 -0.38
C GLY A 289 11.21 -34.04 0.06
N THR A 290 11.05 -33.80 1.36
CA THR A 290 10.02 -32.92 1.92
C THR A 290 10.55 -31.49 1.98
N THR A 291 9.93 -30.57 1.25
CA THR A 291 10.26 -29.13 1.31
C THR A 291 9.50 -28.41 2.41
N ALA A 292 10.20 -27.69 3.26
CA ALA A 292 9.58 -26.77 4.21
C ALA A 292 9.21 -25.46 3.48
N ALA A 293 7.93 -25.14 3.40
CA ALA A 293 7.44 -23.90 2.80
C ALA A 293 6.10 -23.49 3.43
N ALA A 294 5.82 -22.19 3.45
CA ALA A 294 4.49 -21.71 3.77
C ALA A 294 3.51 -22.21 2.70
N THR A 295 2.45 -22.89 3.12
CA THR A 295 1.40 -23.37 2.21
C THR A 295 0.46 -22.21 1.92
N ARG A 296 0.36 -21.79 0.65
CA ARG A 296 -0.75 -20.92 0.23
C ARG A 296 -2.06 -21.67 0.35
N SER A 297 -3.09 -21.00 0.87
CA SER A 297 -4.40 -21.64 1.06
C SER A 297 -5.01 -22.07 -0.27
N LEU A 298 -5.84 -23.12 -0.24
CA LEU A 298 -6.58 -23.54 -1.44
C LEU A 298 -7.49 -22.42 -1.97
N ALA A 299 -8.00 -21.57 -1.07
CA ALA A 299 -8.78 -20.40 -1.45
C ALA A 299 -7.96 -19.38 -2.25
N ALA A 300 -6.73 -19.06 -1.82
CA ALA A 300 -5.83 -18.19 -2.57
C ALA A 300 -5.41 -18.82 -3.91
N LEU A 301 -5.09 -20.12 -3.92
CA LEU A 301 -4.78 -20.85 -5.16
C LEU A 301 -5.95 -20.87 -6.13
N ALA A 302 -7.19 -20.99 -5.65
CA ALA A 302 -8.40 -20.94 -6.48
C ALA A 302 -8.70 -19.54 -7.03
N ALA A 303 -8.18 -18.48 -6.39
CA ALA A 303 -8.34 -17.10 -6.84
C ALA A 303 -7.35 -16.71 -7.96
N ARG A 304 -6.33 -17.54 -8.23
CA ARG A 304 -5.38 -17.36 -9.33
C ARG A 304 -6.10 -17.27 -10.69
N ARG A 305 -5.63 -16.35 -11.52
CA ARG A 305 -6.07 -16.17 -12.92
C ARG A 305 -5.39 -17.15 -13.86
N ALA A 306 -6.15 -17.72 -14.80
CA ALA A 306 -5.61 -18.58 -15.85
C ALA A 306 -4.61 -17.81 -16.75
N GLY A 307 -3.59 -18.49 -17.24
CA GLY A 307 -2.58 -17.92 -18.13
C GLY A 307 -1.37 -17.31 -17.44
N ILE A 308 -1.43 -17.00 -16.14
CA ILE A 308 -0.27 -16.50 -15.39
C ILE A 308 0.51 -17.67 -14.78
N ALA A 309 1.82 -17.74 -15.07
CA ALA A 309 2.72 -18.74 -14.52
C ALA A 309 3.23 -18.35 -13.12
N TYR A 310 2.35 -18.33 -12.11
CA TYR A 310 2.67 -17.89 -10.74
C TYR A 310 3.89 -18.57 -10.10
N ASN A 311 4.13 -19.84 -10.42
CA ASN A 311 5.25 -20.59 -9.85
C ASN A 311 6.60 -20.25 -10.51
N ASP A 312 6.58 -19.47 -11.61
CA ASP A 312 7.76 -19.04 -12.34
C ASP A 312 8.20 -17.62 -11.96
N VAL A 313 7.59 -17.02 -10.93
CA VAL A 313 8.07 -15.76 -10.35
C VAL A 313 9.46 -16.01 -9.76
N PRO A 314 10.48 -15.20 -10.13
CA PRO A 314 11.83 -15.35 -9.62
C PRO A 314 11.91 -15.34 -8.09
N ALA A 315 12.76 -16.19 -7.52
CA ALA A 315 12.98 -16.23 -6.08
C ALA A 315 13.52 -14.88 -5.58
N GLY A 316 12.93 -14.35 -4.52
CA GLY A 316 13.28 -13.05 -3.95
C GLY A 316 12.41 -11.88 -4.45
N LEU A 317 11.81 -11.99 -5.64
CA LEU A 317 10.83 -11.02 -6.11
C LEU A 317 9.51 -11.22 -5.37
N THR A 318 9.07 -10.21 -4.62
CA THR A 318 7.80 -10.27 -3.89
C THR A 318 6.63 -10.29 -4.85
N ALA A 319 5.79 -11.34 -4.78
CA ALA A 319 4.54 -11.47 -5.52
C ALA A 319 3.35 -11.53 -4.57
N ILE A 320 2.40 -10.63 -4.80
CA ILE A 320 1.12 -10.57 -4.09
C ILE A 320 0.03 -11.03 -5.06
N GLU A 321 -0.65 -12.10 -4.70
CA GLU A 321 -1.65 -12.78 -5.53
C GLU A 321 -3.08 -12.56 -5.00
N PRO A 322 -4.11 -12.72 -5.83
CA PRO A 322 -5.49 -12.79 -5.37
C PRO A 322 -5.64 -13.80 -4.22
N GLY A 323 -6.25 -13.35 -3.12
CA GLY A 323 -6.44 -14.16 -1.91
C GLY A 323 -5.31 -14.07 -0.89
N ASP A 324 -4.14 -13.52 -1.24
CA ASP A 324 -3.14 -13.14 -0.25
C ASP A 324 -3.68 -11.97 0.59
N PHE A 325 -3.38 -11.95 1.89
CA PHE A 325 -3.86 -10.91 2.81
C PHE A 325 -3.59 -9.50 2.27
N GLY A 326 -2.36 -9.21 1.86
CA GLY A 326 -1.97 -7.88 1.35
C GLY A 326 -2.59 -7.48 0.00
N TYR A 327 -3.31 -8.36 -0.70
CA TYR A 327 -3.83 -8.08 -2.05
C TYR A 327 -4.78 -6.88 -2.09
N ALA A 328 -5.61 -6.70 -1.05
CA ALA A 328 -6.54 -5.57 -0.96
C ALA A 328 -5.84 -4.20 -0.97
N ASP A 329 -4.59 -4.10 -0.50
CA ASP A 329 -3.82 -2.86 -0.41
C ASP A 329 -3.07 -2.53 -1.70
N VAL A 330 -3.05 -3.46 -2.65
CA VAL A 330 -2.28 -3.36 -3.89
C VAL A 330 -3.13 -3.57 -5.15
N ARG A 331 -4.40 -3.95 -5.04
CA ARG A 331 -5.28 -4.15 -6.21
C ARG A 331 -5.78 -2.84 -6.85
N ALA A 332 -5.93 -1.78 -6.06
CA ALA A 332 -6.49 -0.51 -6.50
C ALA A 332 -5.44 0.61 -6.52
N THR A 333 -5.86 1.74 -7.08
CA THR A 333 -5.08 2.99 -7.16
C THR A 333 -5.84 4.09 -6.42
N TYR A 334 -5.31 5.32 -6.39
CA TYR A 334 -5.91 6.45 -5.68
C TYR A 334 -7.38 6.68 -6.08
N MET A 335 -7.66 6.70 -7.40
CA MET A 335 -8.99 6.99 -7.95
C MET A 335 -9.65 5.83 -8.69
N ARG A 336 -8.96 4.70 -8.93
CA ARG A 336 -9.50 3.60 -9.73
C ARG A 336 -9.35 2.26 -9.02
N GLY A 337 -10.42 1.49 -8.98
CA GLY A 337 -10.40 0.08 -8.60
C GLY A 337 -9.62 -0.76 -9.60
N GLY A 338 -9.20 -1.94 -9.17
CA GLY A 338 -8.56 -2.93 -10.02
C GLY A 338 -8.66 -4.33 -9.43
N ALA A 339 -8.33 -5.33 -10.23
CA ALA A 339 -8.29 -6.73 -9.82
C ALA A 339 -7.16 -7.48 -10.57
N PRO A 340 -5.89 -7.01 -10.44
CA PRO A 340 -4.77 -7.59 -11.16
C PRO A 340 -4.61 -9.08 -10.84
N GLY A 341 -4.19 -9.87 -11.83
CA GLY A 341 -3.90 -11.28 -11.63
C GLY A 341 -2.69 -11.50 -10.73
N ILE A 342 -1.71 -10.59 -10.74
CA ILE A 342 -0.56 -10.60 -9.85
C ILE A 342 0.04 -9.20 -9.70
N VAL A 343 0.52 -8.86 -8.50
CA VAL A 343 1.31 -7.64 -8.26
C VAL A 343 2.73 -8.03 -7.85
N LEU A 344 3.71 -7.58 -8.62
CA LEU A 344 5.14 -7.78 -8.37
C LEU A 344 5.72 -6.51 -7.73
N GLN A 345 6.39 -6.64 -6.58
CA GLN A 345 7.00 -5.53 -5.83
C GLN A 345 8.52 -5.65 -5.80
N PRO A 346 9.21 -5.24 -6.88
CA PRO A 346 10.67 -5.25 -6.93
C PRO A 346 11.26 -4.21 -5.97
N ASP A 347 12.42 -4.53 -5.38
CA ASP A 347 13.21 -3.65 -4.52
C ASP A 347 14.57 -3.23 -5.11
N SER A 348 14.86 -3.64 -6.35
CA SER A 348 16.05 -3.26 -7.11
C SER A 348 15.77 -3.18 -8.61
N ALA A 349 16.65 -2.53 -9.37
CA ALA A 349 16.54 -2.47 -10.82
C ALA A 349 16.65 -3.86 -11.47
N GLN A 350 17.42 -4.77 -10.88
CA GLN A 350 17.53 -6.16 -11.30
C GLN A 350 16.20 -6.90 -11.13
N GLN A 351 15.51 -6.73 -10.01
CA GLN A 351 14.18 -7.29 -9.82
C GLN A 351 13.12 -6.66 -10.75
N VAL A 352 13.27 -5.38 -11.12
CA VAL A 352 12.44 -4.79 -12.17
C VAL A 352 12.69 -5.47 -13.52
N ALA A 353 13.95 -5.73 -13.89
CA ALA A 353 14.29 -6.49 -15.11
C ALA A 353 13.73 -7.91 -15.10
N GLU A 354 13.77 -8.59 -13.95
CA GLU A 354 13.15 -9.89 -13.73
C GLU A 354 11.62 -9.84 -13.88
N ALA A 355 10.97 -8.81 -13.33
CA ALA A 355 9.53 -8.61 -13.47
C ALA A 355 9.13 -8.29 -14.92
N VAL A 356 9.94 -7.52 -15.65
CA VAL A 356 9.80 -7.28 -17.09
C VAL A 356 9.94 -8.58 -17.87
N ALA A 357 10.96 -9.39 -17.57
CA ALA A 357 11.16 -10.69 -18.19
C ALA A 357 9.98 -11.65 -17.91
N PHE A 358 9.42 -11.61 -16.70
CA PHE A 358 8.19 -12.31 -16.37
C PHE A 358 7.02 -11.84 -17.23
N ALA A 359 6.77 -10.53 -17.32
CA ALA A 359 5.68 -9.98 -18.12
C ALA A 359 5.79 -10.30 -19.62
N ARG A 360 7.01 -10.29 -20.18
CA ARG A 360 7.26 -10.65 -21.60
C ARG A 360 6.85 -12.08 -21.95
N ARG A 361 6.90 -13.01 -20.98
CA ARG A 361 6.46 -14.40 -21.18
C ARG A 361 4.93 -14.54 -21.18
N HIS A 362 4.22 -13.46 -20.85
CA HIS A 362 2.77 -13.38 -20.69
C HIS A 362 2.17 -12.27 -21.59
N PRO A 363 2.47 -12.26 -22.90
CA PRO A 363 2.09 -11.17 -23.79
C PRO A 363 0.57 -10.98 -23.94
N GLU A 364 -0.23 -11.97 -23.56
CA GLU A 364 -1.69 -11.92 -23.55
C GLU A 364 -2.29 -11.16 -22.36
N HIS A 365 -1.50 -10.86 -21.33
CA HIS A 365 -1.93 -10.12 -20.15
C HIS A 365 -1.51 -8.65 -20.22
N ASP A 366 -2.38 -7.76 -19.75
CA ASP A 366 -2.06 -6.34 -19.63
C ASP A 366 -0.93 -6.13 -18.61
N LEU A 367 0.00 -5.23 -18.92
CA LEU A 367 1.13 -4.86 -18.07
C LEU A 367 1.00 -3.41 -17.57
N ALA A 368 0.58 -3.25 -16.32
CA ALA A 368 0.58 -1.96 -15.66
C ALA A 368 1.88 -1.73 -14.89
N VAL A 369 2.40 -0.50 -14.94
CA VAL A 369 3.53 -0.04 -14.11
C VAL A 369 3.01 1.00 -13.13
N ARG A 370 3.32 0.81 -11.85
CA ARG A 370 2.81 1.66 -10.78
C ARG A 370 3.91 2.23 -9.90
N SER A 371 3.95 3.56 -9.81
CA SER A 371 4.67 4.30 -8.78
C SER A 371 3.70 4.70 -7.65
N GLY A 372 3.01 5.83 -7.85
CA GLY A 372 2.09 6.41 -6.86
C GLY A 372 0.64 5.97 -6.94
N GLY A 373 0.23 5.31 -8.03
CA GLY A 373 -1.18 5.02 -8.25
C GLY A 373 -2.05 6.28 -8.43
N HIS A 374 -1.47 7.41 -8.83
CA HIS A 374 -2.19 8.70 -8.97
C HIS A 374 -2.69 9.00 -10.39
N GLY A 375 -2.33 8.18 -11.38
CA GLY A 375 -2.74 8.39 -12.77
C GLY A 375 -4.26 8.28 -12.92
N ILE A 376 -4.91 9.39 -13.27
CA ILE A 376 -6.38 9.48 -13.32
C ILE A 376 -7.02 8.57 -14.38
N SER A 377 -6.24 8.13 -15.35
CA SER A 377 -6.64 7.15 -16.37
C SER A 377 -6.82 5.74 -15.84
N GLY A 378 -6.29 5.41 -14.66
CA GLY A 378 -6.37 4.06 -14.08
C GLY A 378 -5.35 3.06 -14.62
N ARG A 379 -4.46 3.49 -15.52
CA ARG A 379 -3.48 2.61 -16.22
C ARG A 379 -2.37 2.03 -15.35
N SER A 380 -2.34 2.40 -14.08
CA SER A 380 -1.41 1.82 -13.09
C SER A 380 -2.01 0.63 -12.33
N THR A 381 -3.18 0.15 -12.77
CA THR A 381 -3.77 -1.14 -12.40
C THR A 381 -4.51 -1.73 -13.61
N ASN A 382 -5.03 -2.94 -13.47
CA ASN A 382 -5.79 -3.64 -14.51
C ASN A 382 -6.75 -4.69 -13.90
N ASP A 383 -7.46 -5.44 -14.73
CA ASP A 383 -8.25 -6.61 -14.32
C ASP A 383 -7.63 -7.87 -14.94
N GLY A 384 -7.08 -8.73 -14.08
CA GLY A 384 -6.51 -10.01 -14.46
C GLY A 384 -5.07 -9.99 -14.97
N GLY A 385 -4.48 -8.81 -15.22
CA GLY A 385 -3.13 -8.67 -15.75
C GLY A 385 -2.02 -8.63 -14.68
N ILE A 386 -0.86 -8.12 -15.08
CA ILE A 386 0.35 -8.00 -14.26
C ILE A 386 0.54 -6.54 -13.86
N VAL A 387 0.84 -6.29 -12.58
CA VAL A 387 1.25 -4.96 -12.10
C VAL A 387 2.69 -5.04 -11.59
N ILE A 388 3.58 -4.22 -12.13
CA ILE A 388 4.91 -3.97 -11.55
C ILE A 388 4.81 -2.73 -10.68
N ASP A 389 4.90 -2.91 -9.37
CA ASP A 389 4.71 -1.88 -8.35
C ASP A 389 6.03 -1.45 -7.73
N LEU A 390 6.48 -0.26 -8.12
CA LEU A 390 7.78 0.32 -7.79
C LEU A 390 7.82 0.97 -6.42
N ARG A 391 6.77 0.84 -5.57
CA ARG A 391 6.70 1.54 -4.28
C ARG A 391 7.89 1.29 -3.35
N ARG A 392 8.57 0.15 -3.47
CA ARG A 392 9.75 -0.20 -2.66
C ARG A 392 11.03 0.49 -3.15
N LEU A 393 11.06 1.02 -4.36
CA LEU A 393 12.14 1.85 -4.89
C LEU A 393 11.89 3.32 -4.55
N ASN A 394 11.92 3.67 -3.26
CA ASN A 394 11.57 5.00 -2.75
C ASN A 394 12.72 5.72 -2.04
N ALA A 395 13.97 5.30 -2.25
CA ALA A 395 15.15 5.97 -1.69
C ALA A 395 15.29 7.40 -2.23
N ILE A 396 15.77 8.30 -1.37
CA ILE A 396 16.12 9.69 -1.69
C ILE A 396 17.53 9.91 -1.15
N GLU A 397 18.48 10.17 -2.05
CA GLU A 397 19.90 10.25 -1.74
C GLU A 397 20.50 11.55 -2.29
N VAL A 398 21.28 12.26 -1.49
CA VAL A 398 22.10 13.39 -1.97
C VAL A 398 23.38 12.81 -2.57
N LEU A 399 23.60 12.98 -3.87
CA LEU A 399 24.79 12.50 -4.56
C LEU A 399 25.94 13.52 -4.51
N ASP A 400 25.61 14.80 -4.61
CA ASP A 400 26.57 15.90 -4.63
C ASP A 400 25.89 17.17 -4.09
N GLU A 401 26.35 17.64 -2.92
CA GLU A 401 25.77 18.79 -2.23
C GLU A 401 26.12 20.12 -2.91
N GLU A 402 27.35 20.26 -3.44
CA GLU A 402 27.79 21.48 -4.13
C GLU A 402 27.00 21.70 -5.42
N ARG A 403 26.66 20.60 -6.11
CA ARG A 403 25.85 20.63 -7.33
C ARG A 403 24.35 20.54 -7.06
N ARG A 404 23.93 20.31 -5.82
CA ARG A 404 22.53 20.01 -5.45
C ARG A 404 21.95 18.85 -6.28
N LEU A 405 22.77 17.82 -6.51
CA LEU A 405 22.40 16.64 -7.28
C LEU A 405 21.87 15.56 -6.35
N VAL A 406 20.64 15.11 -6.59
CA VAL A 406 19.97 14.08 -5.80
C VAL A 406 19.53 12.90 -6.66
N ARG A 407 19.55 11.69 -6.10
CA ARG A 407 19.01 10.48 -6.70
C ARG A 407 17.71 10.10 -6.00
N ILE A 408 16.63 9.98 -6.76
CA ILE A 408 15.29 9.71 -6.24
C ILE A 408 14.71 8.48 -6.92
N GLY A 409 14.21 7.54 -6.12
CA GLY A 409 13.51 6.36 -6.58
C GLY A 409 12.09 6.66 -7.09
N PRO A 410 11.61 5.95 -8.13
CA PRO A 410 10.29 6.17 -8.74
C PRO A 410 9.12 5.94 -7.77
N GLY A 411 9.33 5.16 -6.73
CA GLY A 411 8.34 4.80 -5.71
C GLY A 411 8.10 5.88 -4.66
N ALA A 412 9.03 6.84 -4.51
CA ALA A 412 8.92 7.94 -3.55
C ALA A 412 7.70 8.83 -3.82
N ARG A 413 7.21 9.51 -2.78
CA ARG A 413 6.10 10.46 -2.85
C ARG A 413 6.64 11.89 -2.79
N TRP A 414 5.99 12.82 -3.48
CA TRP A 414 6.48 14.21 -3.53
C TRP A 414 6.51 14.91 -2.18
N MET A 415 5.65 14.54 -1.22
CA MET A 415 5.76 15.02 0.15
C MET A 415 7.00 14.49 0.90
N GLU A 416 7.42 13.25 0.62
CA GLU A 416 8.63 12.66 1.20
C GLU A 416 9.88 13.33 0.61
N VAL A 417 9.87 13.55 -0.71
CA VAL A 417 10.93 14.30 -1.40
C VAL A 417 11.04 15.72 -0.84
N ALA A 418 9.93 16.45 -0.72
CA ALA A 418 9.94 17.81 -0.19
C ALA A 418 10.44 17.84 1.26
N ALA A 419 10.07 16.86 2.09
CA ALA A 419 10.56 16.78 3.47
C ALA A 419 12.08 16.52 3.53
N ALA A 420 12.60 15.60 2.70
CA ALA A 420 14.03 15.30 2.65
C ALA A 420 14.87 16.49 2.14
N LEU A 421 14.41 17.18 1.09
CA LEU A 421 15.12 18.32 0.53
C LEU A 421 15.09 19.56 1.45
N ALA A 422 14.02 19.72 2.25
CA ALA A 422 13.88 20.85 3.16
C ALA A 422 14.98 20.91 4.23
N GLU A 423 15.61 19.79 4.59
CA GLU A 423 16.75 19.75 5.52
C GLU A 423 17.97 20.52 4.98
N HIS A 424 18.06 20.66 3.65
CA HIS A 424 19.14 21.37 2.95
C HIS A 424 18.73 22.77 2.46
N GLY A 425 17.50 23.22 2.74
CA GLY A 425 16.94 24.45 2.17
C GLY A 425 16.66 24.34 0.67
N TRP A 426 16.44 23.12 0.17
CA TRP A 426 16.19 22.85 -1.24
C TRP A 426 14.74 22.46 -1.49
N ALA A 427 14.30 22.65 -2.74
CA ALA A 427 13.08 22.03 -3.26
C ALA A 427 13.26 21.62 -4.72
N LEU A 428 12.31 20.82 -5.21
CA LEU A 428 12.23 20.41 -6.60
C LEU A 428 10.81 20.68 -7.09
N SER A 429 10.71 21.32 -8.26
CA SER A 429 9.43 21.48 -8.94
C SER A 429 8.77 20.12 -9.19
N SER A 430 7.51 19.99 -8.77
CA SER A 430 6.79 18.71 -8.78
C SER A 430 5.33 18.87 -9.25
N GLY A 431 4.38 18.56 -8.38
CA GLY A 431 2.95 18.83 -8.55
C GLY A 431 2.43 19.71 -7.43
N ASP A 432 1.14 19.62 -7.17
CA ASP A 432 0.43 20.30 -6.06
C ASP A 432 -0.07 19.35 -4.97
N TYR A 433 0.06 18.03 -5.18
CA TYR A 433 -0.41 17.01 -4.25
C TYR A 433 0.72 16.07 -3.82
N GLY A 434 0.96 15.99 -2.52
CA GLY A 434 2.09 15.26 -1.93
C GLY A 434 2.08 13.75 -2.13
N GLY A 435 0.90 13.15 -2.32
CA GLY A 435 0.71 11.71 -2.48
C GLY A 435 1.06 11.18 -3.87
N VAL A 436 1.31 12.07 -4.84
CA VAL A 436 1.70 11.67 -6.18
C VAL A 436 3.09 11.01 -6.14
N GLY A 437 3.25 9.89 -6.85
CA GLY A 437 4.53 9.19 -6.95
C GLY A 437 5.47 9.85 -7.95
N VAL A 438 6.77 9.87 -7.65
CA VAL A 438 7.81 10.51 -8.46
C VAL A 438 7.80 9.96 -9.89
N GLY A 439 7.80 8.63 -10.07
CA GLY A 439 8.01 8.03 -11.39
C GLY A 439 7.02 8.48 -12.47
N GLY A 440 5.72 8.45 -12.20
CA GLY A 440 4.70 8.85 -13.18
C GLY A 440 4.76 10.34 -13.53
N LEU A 441 5.04 11.21 -12.55
CA LEU A 441 5.10 12.66 -12.75
C LEU A 441 6.39 13.07 -13.47
N ALA A 442 7.54 12.57 -13.00
CA ALA A 442 8.87 12.84 -13.56
C ALA A 442 9.11 12.24 -14.95
N THR A 443 8.16 11.49 -15.50
CA THR A 443 8.21 10.95 -16.87
C THR A 443 7.20 11.58 -17.82
N ALA A 444 6.29 12.40 -17.31
CA ALA A 444 5.23 13.06 -18.08
C ALA A 444 5.44 14.57 -18.22
N GLY A 445 6.17 15.19 -17.29
CA GLY A 445 6.44 16.63 -17.27
C GLY A 445 6.62 17.11 -15.84
N GLY A 446 5.51 17.21 -15.11
CA GLY A 446 5.48 17.72 -13.75
C GLY A 446 5.19 19.21 -13.72
N ILE A 447 3.89 19.53 -13.65
CA ILE A 447 3.39 20.91 -13.57
C ILE A 447 2.90 21.13 -12.14
N GLY A 448 3.64 21.93 -11.36
CA GLY A 448 3.38 22.17 -9.94
C GLY A 448 3.52 23.62 -9.53
N PHE A 449 3.58 23.86 -8.21
CA PHE A 449 3.64 25.19 -7.61
C PHE A 449 4.93 25.98 -7.89
N LEU A 450 6.00 25.31 -8.32
CA LEU A 450 7.28 25.94 -8.63
C LEU A 450 7.55 25.99 -10.14
N ALA A 451 6.58 25.57 -10.96
CA ALA A 451 6.80 25.40 -12.39
C ALA A 451 7.14 26.70 -13.12
N ARG A 452 6.55 27.83 -12.71
CA ARG A 452 6.81 29.12 -13.35
C ARG A 452 8.19 29.68 -13.03
N GLU A 453 8.69 29.55 -11.80
CA GLU A 453 10.01 30.08 -11.46
C GLU A 453 11.14 29.14 -11.91
N HIS A 454 10.97 27.84 -11.67
CA HIS A 454 12.06 26.86 -11.79
C HIS A 454 11.95 25.93 -13.01
N GLY A 455 10.76 25.82 -13.62
CA GLY A 455 10.49 24.93 -14.75
C GLY A 455 9.78 23.63 -14.36
N LEU A 456 9.57 22.73 -15.31
CA LEU A 456 8.93 21.44 -15.05
C LEU A 456 9.88 20.51 -14.31
N THR A 457 9.35 19.51 -13.60
CA THR A 457 10.17 18.46 -12.96
C THR A 457 11.19 17.84 -13.92
N ILE A 458 10.79 17.59 -15.16
CA ILE A 458 11.67 17.02 -16.21
C ILE A 458 12.82 17.94 -16.64
N ASP A 459 12.76 19.24 -16.37
CA ASP A 459 13.78 20.21 -16.74
C ASP A 459 14.98 20.17 -15.78
N HIS A 460 14.74 19.69 -14.56
CA HIS A 460 15.75 19.43 -13.53
C HIS A 460 16.40 18.05 -13.69
N LEU A 461 15.84 17.17 -14.51
CA LEU A 461 16.38 15.84 -14.71
C LEU A 461 17.75 15.91 -15.41
N ARG A 462 18.74 15.22 -14.86
CA ARG A 462 20.11 15.12 -15.40
C ARG A 462 20.44 13.72 -15.91
N ALA A 463 19.88 12.68 -15.29
CA ALA A 463 19.94 11.32 -15.79
C ALA A 463 18.80 10.45 -15.27
N ALA A 464 18.56 9.33 -15.94
CA ALA A 464 17.61 8.30 -15.52
C ALA A 464 18.22 6.91 -15.69
N GLU A 465 18.07 6.06 -14.68
CA GLU A 465 18.33 4.61 -14.79
C GLU A 465 17.04 3.92 -15.23
N ILE A 466 17.10 3.10 -16.27
CA ILE A 466 15.93 2.61 -16.99
C ILE A 466 16.09 1.13 -17.28
N VAL A 467 15.06 0.35 -16.96
CA VAL A 467 14.90 -1.03 -17.43
C VAL A 467 14.11 -1.02 -18.74
N LEU A 468 14.74 -1.51 -19.79
CA LEU A 468 14.18 -1.56 -21.15
C LEU A 468 13.30 -2.79 -21.38
N ALA A 469 12.58 -2.82 -22.50
CA ALA A 469 11.66 -3.90 -22.83
C ALA A 469 12.35 -5.25 -23.06
N ASP A 470 13.65 -5.29 -23.32
CA ASP A 470 14.43 -6.51 -23.41
C ASP A 470 14.98 -7.01 -22.06
N GLY A 471 14.82 -6.20 -21.00
CA GLY A 471 15.33 -6.44 -19.64
C GLY A 471 16.71 -5.84 -19.37
N SER A 472 17.34 -5.18 -20.33
CA SER A 472 18.61 -4.48 -20.10
C SER A 472 18.41 -3.24 -19.22
N ILE A 473 19.43 -2.93 -18.40
CA ILE A 473 19.44 -1.76 -17.51
C ILE A 473 20.42 -0.76 -18.09
N VAL A 474 19.96 0.45 -18.39
CA VAL A 474 20.77 1.52 -18.97
C VAL A 474 20.66 2.79 -18.14
N ARG A 475 21.70 3.63 -18.17
CA ARG A 475 21.63 5.01 -17.69
C ARG A 475 21.57 5.94 -18.89
N ALA A 476 20.53 6.76 -18.97
CA ALA A 476 20.31 7.73 -20.03
C ALA A 476 20.53 9.16 -19.50
N ASP A 477 21.31 9.96 -20.22
CA ASP A 477 21.57 11.38 -19.95
C ASP A 477 21.74 12.16 -21.27
N ALA A 478 22.16 13.42 -21.20
CA ALA A 478 22.33 14.27 -22.38
C ALA A 478 23.38 13.77 -23.40
N THR A 479 24.26 12.85 -23.01
CA THR A 479 25.39 12.35 -23.82
C THR A 479 25.35 10.84 -24.06
N THR A 480 24.66 10.08 -23.20
CA THR A 480 24.54 8.62 -23.24
C THR A 480 23.08 8.24 -23.38
N HIS A 481 22.70 7.51 -24.45
CA HIS A 481 21.29 7.25 -24.78
C HIS A 481 20.44 8.54 -24.81
N ALA A 482 20.95 9.60 -25.44
CA ALA A 482 20.34 10.93 -25.44
C ALA A 482 18.94 10.96 -26.07
N ASP A 483 18.67 10.06 -27.01
CA ASP A 483 17.35 9.80 -27.58
C ASP A 483 16.36 9.28 -26.53
N LEU A 484 16.76 8.29 -25.73
CA LEU A 484 15.98 7.75 -24.63
C LEU A 484 15.79 8.79 -23.52
N PHE A 485 16.84 9.54 -23.17
CA PHE A 485 16.77 10.63 -22.20
C PHE A 485 15.79 11.74 -22.62
N TRP A 486 15.76 12.06 -23.92
CA TRP A 486 14.77 12.96 -24.49
C TRP A 486 13.34 12.41 -24.35
N ALA A 487 13.13 11.12 -24.65
CA ALA A 487 11.82 10.48 -24.55
C ALA A 487 11.30 10.36 -23.10
N VAL A 488 12.18 10.06 -22.14
CA VAL A 488 11.83 9.98 -20.72
C VAL A 488 11.26 11.29 -20.20
N ARG A 489 11.78 12.42 -20.69
CA ARG A 489 11.29 13.77 -20.34
C ARG A 489 10.00 14.13 -21.09
N GLY A 490 8.93 13.39 -20.82
CA GLY A 490 7.57 13.66 -21.33
C GLY A 490 6.79 12.43 -21.80
N ALA A 491 7.46 11.33 -22.14
CA ALA A 491 6.84 10.09 -22.61
C ALA A 491 7.45 8.82 -21.99
N GLY A 492 8.03 8.91 -20.78
CA GLY A 492 8.87 7.84 -20.22
C GLY A 492 8.17 6.49 -20.07
N GLY A 493 6.86 6.47 -19.76
CA GLY A 493 6.09 5.23 -19.68
C GLY A 493 6.04 4.40 -20.98
N ASN A 494 6.40 4.99 -22.12
CA ASN A 494 6.46 4.32 -23.41
C ASN A 494 7.83 3.69 -23.73
N VAL A 495 8.90 4.00 -23.00
CA VAL A 495 10.26 3.60 -23.42
C VAL A 495 10.99 2.71 -22.41
N GLY A 496 10.43 2.53 -21.22
CA GLY A 496 10.98 1.65 -20.20
C GLY A 496 10.38 1.91 -18.81
N ILE A 497 10.93 1.23 -17.81
CA ILE A 497 10.64 1.48 -16.40
C ILE A 497 11.82 2.22 -15.81
N VAL A 498 11.64 3.49 -15.45
CA VAL A 498 12.67 4.25 -14.74
C VAL A 498 12.78 3.75 -13.30
N THR A 499 13.97 3.34 -12.88
CA THR A 499 14.28 2.80 -11.54
C THR A 499 14.98 3.79 -10.63
N ALA A 500 15.56 4.85 -11.19
CA ALA A 500 16.03 6.01 -10.44
C ALA A 500 16.15 7.25 -11.34
N PHE A 501 15.96 8.42 -10.74
CA PHE A 501 16.11 9.73 -11.37
C PHE A 501 17.23 10.49 -10.68
N GLU A 502 18.10 11.14 -11.44
CA GLU A 502 19.09 12.09 -10.93
C GLU A 502 18.64 13.51 -11.26
N PHE A 503 18.33 14.32 -10.25
CA PHE A 503 17.84 15.69 -10.40
C PHE A 503 18.83 16.70 -9.84
N GLU A 504 18.98 17.83 -10.52
CA GLU A 504 19.57 19.04 -9.95
C GLU A 504 18.45 19.89 -9.34
N VAL A 505 18.48 20.09 -8.02
CA VAL A 505 17.41 20.78 -7.27
C VAL A 505 17.75 22.23 -6.99
N ASP A 506 16.74 23.01 -6.62
CA ASP A 506 16.84 24.46 -6.42
C ASP A 506 16.86 24.82 -4.94
N GLU A 507 17.44 25.97 -4.62
CA GLU A 507 17.33 26.56 -3.28
C GLU A 507 15.97 27.24 -3.15
N VAL A 508 15.13 26.73 -2.25
CA VAL A 508 13.78 27.24 -2.01
C VAL A 508 13.57 27.23 -0.50
N GLY A 509 13.47 28.43 0.06
CA GLY A 509 13.31 28.65 1.50
C GLY A 509 11.86 28.58 1.95
N GLU A 510 11.47 29.54 2.80
CA GLU A 510 10.06 29.78 3.07
C GLU A 510 9.39 30.42 1.85
N VAL A 511 8.16 30.02 1.59
CA VAL A 511 7.35 30.53 0.48
C VAL A 511 6.07 31.14 1.01
N GLY A 512 5.53 32.11 0.27
CA GLY A 512 4.17 32.61 0.48
C GLY A 512 3.14 31.59 0.00
N TRP A 513 2.40 30.98 0.92
CA TRP A 513 1.26 30.12 0.61
C TRP A 513 -0.05 30.88 0.71
N ALA A 514 -0.86 30.86 -0.35
CA ALA A 514 -2.13 31.56 -0.43
C ALA A 514 -3.30 30.62 -0.75
N GLN A 515 -4.40 30.80 -0.02
CA GLN A 515 -5.73 30.26 -0.32
C GLN A 515 -6.76 31.38 -0.28
N LEU A 516 -7.37 31.68 -1.41
CA LEU A 516 -8.38 32.73 -1.56
C LEU A 516 -9.69 32.11 -2.05
N ALA A 517 -10.83 32.65 -1.62
CA ALA A 517 -12.12 32.28 -2.18
C ALA A 517 -12.87 33.53 -2.61
N PHE A 518 -13.30 33.54 -3.88
CA PHE A 518 -13.99 34.65 -4.53
C PHE A 518 -15.47 34.33 -4.67
N GLN A 519 -16.32 35.32 -4.39
CA GLN A 519 -17.69 35.33 -4.86
C GLN A 519 -17.73 35.97 -6.25
N VAL A 520 -18.09 35.18 -7.27
CA VAL A 520 -18.03 35.60 -8.67
C VAL A 520 -19.44 35.72 -9.23
N ASP A 521 -19.81 36.93 -9.67
CA ASP A 521 -21.11 37.19 -10.30
C ASP A 521 -21.05 37.07 -11.83
N ASP A 522 -19.90 37.40 -12.43
CA ASP A 522 -19.63 37.29 -13.88
C ASP A 522 -18.40 36.39 -14.09
N VAL A 523 -18.66 35.10 -14.35
CA VAL A 523 -17.60 34.09 -14.52
C VAL A 523 -16.72 34.36 -15.74
N PRO A 524 -17.26 34.67 -16.94
CA PRO A 524 -16.44 35.05 -18.08
C PRO A 524 -15.46 36.20 -17.77
N ALA A 525 -15.97 37.32 -17.24
CA ALA A 525 -15.12 38.48 -16.94
C ALA A 525 -14.04 38.16 -15.89
N PHE A 526 -14.39 37.36 -14.87
CA PHE A 526 -13.42 36.91 -13.86
C PHE A 526 -12.30 36.05 -14.47
N LEU A 527 -12.63 35.10 -15.35
CA LEU A 527 -11.65 34.24 -16.00
C LEU A 527 -10.73 35.03 -16.94
N GLU A 528 -11.27 35.97 -17.73
CA GLU A 528 -10.47 36.87 -18.56
C GLU A 528 -9.51 37.73 -17.71
N GLY A 529 -10.02 38.30 -16.62
CA GLY A 529 -9.22 39.05 -15.66
C GLY A 529 -8.11 38.20 -15.04
N TYR A 530 -8.43 36.99 -14.61
CA TYR A 530 -7.44 36.02 -14.11
C TYR A 530 -6.35 35.73 -15.15
N GLY A 531 -6.72 35.49 -16.41
CA GLY A 531 -5.76 35.22 -17.47
C GLY A 531 -4.78 36.36 -17.68
N ARG A 532 -5.31 37.58 -17.82
CA ARG A 532 -4.50 38.79 -17.96
C ARG A 532 -3.56 38.98 -16.77
N VAL A 533 -4.06 38.83 -15.54
CA VAL A 533 -3.24 38.98 -14.32
C VAL A 533 -2.12 37.93 -14.28
N VAL A 534 -2.39 36.67 -14.63
CA VAL A 534 -1.36 35.62 -14.67
C VAL A 534 -0.28 35.89 -15.73
N GLU A 535 -0.67 36.39 -16.90
CA GLU A 535 0.26 36.71 -17.99
C GLU A 535 1.12 37.94 -17.68
N GLU A 536 0.60 38.91 -16.92
CA GLU A 536 1.33 40.09 -16.44
C GLU A 536 2.17 39.81 -15.18
N ALA A 537 1.86 38.75 -14.43
CA ALA A 537 2.53 38.43 -13.17
C ALA A 537 3.97 37.95 -13.37
N ASP A 538 4.82 38.31 -12.40
CA ASP A 538 6.15 37.72 -12.28
C ASP A 538 6.08 36.19 -12.14
N ARG A 539 7.15 35.53 -12.55
CA ARG A 539 7.21 34.06 -12.60
C ARG A 539 7.46 33.41 -11.22
N ASP A 540 7.83 34.20 -10.22
CA ASP A 540 7.93 33.78 -8.81
C ASP A 540 6.56 33.37 -8.21
N LEU A 541 5.46 33.77 -8.85
CA LEU A 541 4.10 33.40 -8.50
C LEU A 541 3.57 32.28 -9.39
N THR A 542 3.09 31.19 -8.79
CA THR A 542 2.25 30.18 -9.47
C THR A 542 0.92 30.01 -8.77
N VAL A 543 -0.18 30.11 -9.53
CA VAL A 543 -1.54 29.98 -9.02
C VAL A 543 -2.38 28.99 -9.81
N PHE A 544 -3.41 28.43 -9.19
CA PHE A 544 -4.50 27.78 -9.91
C PHE A 544 -5.86 28.08 -9.29
N LEU A 545 -6.89 28.05 -10.14
CA LEU A 545 -8.28 28.13 -9.75
C LEU A 545 -8.89 26.75 -9.61
N LEU A 546 -9.77 26.57 -8.62
CA LEU A 546 -10.73 25.49 -8.54
C LEU A 546 -12.15 26.05 -8.51
N ALA A 547 -12.99 25.53 -9.38
CA ALA A 547 -14.41 25.83 -9.42
C ALA A 547 -15.21 24.53 -9.59
N GLY A 548 -16.46 24.55 -9.15
CA GLY A 548 -17.44 23.51 -9.45
C GLY A 548 -18.77 24.15 -9.80
N ALA A 549 -19.77 23.33 -10.08
CA ALA A 549 -21.11 23.82 -10.37
C ALA A 549 -21.66 24.72 -9.25
N PRO A 550 -22.31 25.86 -9.58
CA PRO A 550 -22.90 26.71 -8.56
C PRO A 550 -24.02 25.97 -7.83
N ARG A 551 -24.17 26.23 -6.53
CA ARG A 551 -25.30 25.67 -5.77
C ARG A 551 -26.57 26.45 -6.14
N PRO A 552 -27.73 25.79 -6.28
CA PRO A 552 -28.97 26.47 -6.63
C PRO A 552 -29.27 27.65 -5.69
N GLY A 553 -29.41 28.86 -6.25
CA GLY A 553 -29.69 30.09 -5.52
C GLY A 553 -28.51 30.68 -4.73
N GLN A 554 -27.29 30.18 -4.90
CA GLN A 554 -26.07 30.75 -4.32
C GLN A 554 -25.15 31.30 -5.43
N PRO A 555 -24.34 32.32 -5.15
CA PRO A 555 -23.37 32.84 -6.10
C PRO A 555 -22.28 31.80 -6.42
N GLN A 556 -21.60 31.96 -7.56
CA GLN A 556 -20.46 31.11 -7.91
C GLN A 556 -19.32 31.38 -6.94
N ILE A 557 -18.73 30.31 -6.39
CA ILE A 557 -17.50 30.40 -5.61
C ILE A 557 -16.36 29.83 -6.43
N VAL A 558 -15.26 30.57 -6.51
CA VAL A 558 -14.01 30.14 -7.13
C VAL A 558 -12.91 30.21 -6.07
N GLN A 559 -12.19 29.11 -5.88
CA GLN A 559 -11.04 29.04 -4.98
C GLN A 559 -9.76 29.27 -5.78
N LEU A 560 -8.83 30.03 -5.24
CA LEU A 560 -7.48 30.20 -5.78
C LEU A 560 -6.48 29.67 -4.76
N TYR A 561 -5.54 28.86 -5.24
CA TYR A 561 -4.40 28.38 -4.48
C TYR A 561 -3.13 28.93 -5.14
N GLY A 562 -2.17 29.39 -4.35
CA GLY A 562 -0.96 30.02 -4.87
C GLY A 562 0.27 29.78 -4.01
N VAL A 563 1.41 29.68 -4.69
CA VAL A 563 2.74 29.75 -4.09
C VAL A 563 3.47 30.95 -4.70
N ILE A 564 4.08 31.75 -3.83
CA ILE A 564 5.01 32.82 -4.17
C ILE A 564 6.37 32.37 -3.64
N ASP A 565 7.36 32.23 -4.52
CA ASP A 565 8.73 31.89 -4.15
C ASP A 565 9.47 33.11 -3.58
N SER A 566 9.01 33.56 -2.41
CA SER A 566 9.55 34.66 -1.64
C SER A 566 9.10 34.51 -0.18
N ASP A 567 9.98 34.87 0.75
CA ASP A 567 9.70 34.96 2.17
C ASP A 567 9.36 36.40 2.62
N ASP A 568 9.42 37.38 1.69
CA ASP A 568 9.12 38.78 1.95
C ASP A 568 7.60 39.05 1.93
N PRO A 569 6.98 39.44 3.06
CA PRO A 569 5.54 39.69 3.12
C PRO A 569 5.05 40.78 2.18
N ASP A 570 5.86 41.81 1.92
CA ASP A 570 5.47 42.92 1.04
C ASP A 570 5.40 42.44 -0.42
N THR A 571 6.42 41.68 -0.86
CA THR A 571 6.41 40.99 -2.16
C THR A 571 5.20 40.05 -2.27
N ILE A 572 4.91 39.22 -1.26
CA ILE A 572 3.78 38.29 -1.29
C ILE A 572 2.45 39.04 -1.47
N ILE A 573 2.24 40.13 -0.74
CA ILE A 573 1.03 40.94 -0.84
C ILE A 573 0.96 41.61 -2.22
N GLU A 574 2.06 42.17 -2.71
CA GLU A 574 2.14 42.77 -4.04
C GLU A 574 1.73 41.79 -5.14
N ARG A 575 2.22 40.53 -5.09
CA ARG A 575 1.86 39.48 -6.05
C ARG A 575 0.39 39.07 -5.99
N LEU A 576 -0.21 39.05 -4.80
CA LEU A 576 -1.60 38.62 -4.60
C LEU A 576 -2.62 39.73 -4.84
N GLN A 577 -2.23 41.01 -4.70
CA GLN A 577 -3.14 42.15 -4.77
C GLN A 577 -3.94 42.21 -6.09
N PRO A 578 -3.34 42.02 -7.29
CA PRO A 578 -4.09 42.00 -8.54
C PRO A 578 -5.19 40.94 -8.62
N PHE A 579 -5.00 39.78 -7.95
CA PHE A 579 -6.02 38.73 -7.88
C PHE A 579 -7.14 39.09 -6.90
N ALA A 580 -6.79 39.69 -5.76
CA ALA A 580 -7.76 40.15 -4.76
C ALA A 580 -8.73 41.21 -5.30
N GLU A 581 -8.33 41.94 -6.34
CA GLU A 581 -9.15 42.97 -7.00
C GLU A 581 -10.12 42.42 -8.06
N LEU A 582 -9.98 41.15 -8.48
CA LEU A 582 -10.82 40.56 -9.53
C LEU A 582 -12.28 40.39 -9.11
N ALA A 583 -12.52 40.06 -7.84
CA ALA A 583 -13.85 39.84 -7.29
C ALA A 583 -13.84 39.92 -5.74
N PRO A 584 -15.00 40.09 -5.08
CA PRO A 584 -15.07 40.07 -3.62
C PRO A 584 -14.53 38.78 -3.00
N LEU A 585 -13.57 38.92 -2.09
CA LEU A 585 -13.07 37.81 -1.26
C LEU A 585 -14.06 37.48 -0.14
N VAL A 586 -14.45 36.21 -0.07
CA VAL A 586 -15.27 35.67 1.03
C VAL A 586 -14.46 34.86 2.03
N GLN A 587 -13.26 34.44 1.65
CA GLN A 587 -12.28 33.79 2.53
C GLN A 587 -10.86 34.09 2.04
N GLN A 588 -9.93 34.25 2.97
CA GLN A 588 -8.50 34.39 2.69
C GLN A 588 -7.66 33.73 3.78
N GLN A 589 -6.60 33.04 3.36
CA GLN A 589 -5.53 32.56 4.21
C GLN A 589 -4.22 32.74 3.46
N VAL A 590 -3.33 33.55 4.01
CA VAL A 590 -1.98 33.78 3.47
C VAL A 590 -1.00 33.57 4.61
N GLN A 591 0.03 32.75 4.39
CA GLN A 591 1.02 32.42 5.41
C GLN A 591 2.37 32.13 4.78
N LEU A 592 3.43 32.44 5.52
CA LEU A 592 4.76 31.89 5.25
C LEU A 592 4.80 30.43 5.69
N ALA A 593 5.37 29.58 4.86
CA ALA A 593 5.60 28.18 5.20
C ALA A 593 6.79 27.61 4.41
N PRO A 594 7.55 26.67 4.98
CA PRO A 594 8.46 25.84 4.19
C PRO A 594 7.71 25.09 3.09
N TYR A 595 8.29 24.94 1.90
CA TYR A 595 7.64 24.24 0.78
C TYR A 595 7.19 22.81 1.16
N ALA A 596 7.95 22.10 2.00
CA ALA A 596 7.57 20.79 2.53
C ALA A 596 6.21 20.79 3.27
N ARG A 597 5.85 21.89 3.96
CA ARG A 597 4.55 22.02 4.62
C ARG A 597 3.40 22.23 3.65
N VAL A 598 3.65 22.87 2.50
CA VAL A 598 2.67 23.00 1.41
C VAL A 598 2.39 21.62 0.80
N MET A 599 3.43 20.82 0.60
CA MET A 599 3.32 19.47 0.01
C MET A 599 2.81 18.40 0.99
N ALA A 600 2.81 18.66 2.31
CA ALA A 600 2.28 17.77 3.34
C ALA A 600 0.74 17.73 3.39
N ASN A 601 0.10 17.45 2.25
CA ASN A 601 -1.33 17.56 2.03
C ASN A 601 -2.01 16.23 1.61
N ALA A 602 -1.32 15.10 1.79
CA ALA A 602 -1.78 13.78 1.39
C ALA A 602 -1.79 12.75 2.53
N ASP A 603 -2.66 11.75 2.40
CA ASP A 603 -2.67 10.53 3.21
C ASP A 603 -2.10 9.38 2.37
N LEU A 604 -1.04 8.75 2.86
CA LEU A 604 -0.33 7.66 2.18
C LEU A 604 -0.88 6.27 2.55
N GLY A 605 -2.02 6.21 3.24
CA GLY A 605 -2.72 4.97 3.56
C GLY A 605 -3.13 4.13 2.33
N PRO A 606 -3.69 2.93 2.56
CA PRO A 606 -4.11 2.05 1.49
C PRO A 606 -5.06 2.72 0.48
N GLN A 607 -4.82 2.46 -0.79
CA GLN A 607 -5.61 3.02 -1.88
C GLN A 607 -6.76 2.07 -2.23
N HIS A 608 -7.97 2.60 -2.33
CA HIS A 608 -9.20 1.80 -2.49
C HIS A 608 -10.01 2.15 -3.74
N GLY A 609 -9.47 2.96 -4.65
CA GLY A 609 -10.19 3.45 -5.83
C GLY A 609 -11.39 4.33 -5.44
N ALA A 610 -11.14 5.62 -5.20
CA ALA A 610 -12.18 6.55 -4.77
C ALA A 610 -12.76 7.37 -5.93
N GLY A 611 -14.09 7.38 -6.06
CA GLY A 611 -14.85 8.29 -6.92
C GLY A 611 -14.88 7.94 -8.41
N GLU A 612 -13.83 7.32 -8.93
CA GLU A 612 -13.67 6.94 -10.35
C GLU A 612 -14.09 8.04 -11.37
N PRO A 613 -13.65 9.32 -11.22
CA PRO A 613 -14.10 10.39 -12.10
C PRO A 613 -13.52 10.25 -13.51
N HIS A 614 -14.29 10.64 -14.53
CA HIS A 614 -13.75 10.91 -15.85
C HIS A 614 -13.13 12.30 -15.88
N SER A 615 -11.93 12.38 -16.45
CA SER A 615 -11.14 13.60 -16.62
C SER A 615 -10.84 13.88 -18.07
N ARG A 616 -10.83 15.18 -18.40
CA ARG A 616 -10.29 15.73 -19.63
C ARG A 616 -9.29 16.83 -19.30
N SER A 617 -8.23 16.92 -20.09
CA SER A 617 -7.19 17.93 -19.93
C SER A 617 -6.90 18.64 -21.25
N ALA A 618 -6.54 19.90 -21.15
CA ALA A 618 -6.07 20.71 -22.26
C ALA A 618 -4.99 21.71 -21.81
N LEU A 619 -4.23 22.18 -22.77
CA LEU A 619 -3.30 23.30 -22.64
C LEU A 619 -3.79 24.44 -23.54
N ILE A 620 -3.68 25.67 -23.06
CA ILE A 620 -4.05 26.89 -23.78
C ILE A 620 -2.98 27.97 -23.57
N GLU A 621 -2.76 28.80 -24.59
CA GLU A 621 -1.83 29.92 -24.52
C GLU A 621 -2.46 31.15 -23.86
N HIS A 622 -3.75 31.40 -24.12
CA HIS A 622 -4.46 32.59 -23.64
C HIS A 622 -5.88 32.26 -23.21
N ILE A 623 -6.35 32.93 -22.16
CA ILE A 623 -7.78 32.92 -21.79
C ILE A 623 -8.48 33.97 -22.63
N THR A 624 -8.98 33.57 -23.79
CA THR A 624 -9.76 34.45 -24.67
C THR A 624 -11.20 34.63 -24.17
N PRO A 625 -11.93 35.69 -24.57
CA PRO A 625 -13.35 35.85 -24.24
C PRO A 625 -14.19 34.63 -24.63
N ALA A 626 -13.93 34.05 -25.81
CA ALA A 626 -14.65 32.86 -26.28
C ALA A 626 -14.41 31.63 -25.38
N PHE A 627 -13.17 31.42 -24.93
CA PHE A 627 -12.86 30.35 -23.98
C PHE A 627 -13.53 30.61 -22.62
N ALA A 628 -13.47 31.85 -22.11
CA ALA A 628 -14.06 32.21 -20.83
C ALA A 628 -15.58 31.98 -20.80
N GLU A 629 -16.27 32.35 -21.89
CA GLU A 629 -17.69 32.04 -22.07
C GLU A 629 -17.96 30.53 -22.14
N ALA A 630 -17.13 29.76 -22.85
CA ALA A 630 -17.29 28.31 -22.95
C ALA A 630 -17.09 27.62 -21.59
N ALA A 631 -16.08 28.05 -20.82
CA ALA A 631 -15.81 27.57 -19.47
C ALA A 631 -16.96 27.91 -18.49
N ALA A 632 -17.51 29.12 -18.58
CA ALA A 632 -18.68 29.51 -17.79
C ALA A 632 -19.90 28.62 -18.08
N ARG A 633 -20.22 28.40 -19.36
CA ARG A 633 -21.32 27.49 -19.76
C ARG A 633 -21.11 26.06 -19.24
N MET A 634 -19.86 25.57 -19.28
CA MET A 634 -19.53 24.26 -18.74
C MET A 634 -19.80 24.18 -17.23
N LEU A 635 -19.39 25.19 -16.45
CA LEU A 635 -19.63 25.24 -15.01
C LEU A 635 -21.14 25.28 -14.67
N GLU A 636 -21.90 26.11 -15.39
CA GLU A 636 -23.34 26.25 -15.24
C GLU A 636 -24.12 24.97 -15.58
N SER A 637 -23.58 24.11 -16.46
CA SER A 637 -24.22 22.86 -16.88
C SER A 637 -24.46 21.84 -15.74
N GLY A 638 -23.72 21.99 -14.64
CA GLY A 638 -23.73 21.02 -13.53
C GLY A 638 -23.08 19.67 -13.85
N ALA A 639 -22.49 19.49 -15.05
CA ALA A 639 -21.83 18.24 -15.45
C ALA A 639 -20.41 18.11 -14.88
N VAL A 640 -19.81 19.22 -14.48
CA VAL A 640 -18.40 19.34 -14.06
C VAL A 640 -18.34 19.81 -12.61
N PRO A 641 -18.42 18.88 -11.63
CA PRO A 641 -18.25 19.21 -10.22
C PRO A 641 -16.85 19.71 -9.85
N PHE A 642 -15.85 19.51 -10.72
CA PHE A 642 -14.49 19.97 -10.52
C PHE A 642 -13.91 20.48 -11.85
N PHE A 643 -13.55 21.74 -11.86
CA PHE A 643 -12.88 22.45 -12.95
C PHE A 643 -11.64 23.13 -12.37
N GLN A 644 -10.50 22.92 -13.00
CA GLN A 644 -9.24 23.54 -12.61
C GLN A 644 -8.66 24.34 -13.78
N LEU A 645 -8.15 25.53 -13.47
CA LEU A 645 -7.39 26.36 -14.40
C LEU A 645 -6.10 26.79 -13.73
N ARG A 646 -4.98 26.23 -14.19
CA ARG A 646 -3.66 26.42 -13.57
C ARG A 646 -2.76 27.29 -14.43
N ALA A 647 -2.04 28.20 -13.80
CA ALA A 647 -0.95 28.94 -14.42
C ALA A 647 0.26 28.01 -14.69
N VAL A 648 0.75 28.06 -15.92
CA VAL A 648 1.99 27.47 -16.42
C VAL A 648 2.83 28.64 -16.95
N GLY A 649 3.47 28.55 -18.12
CA GLY A 649 4.37 29.60 -18.60
C GLY A 649 5.60 29.80 -17.70
N GLY A 650 6.15 31.01 -17.68
CA GLY A 650 7.39 31.32 -16.95
C GLY A 650 8.58 30.52 -17.50
N ALA A 651 9.43 29.99 -16.61
CA ALA A 651 10.60 29.17 -16.92
C ALA A 651 10.28 27.92 -17.75
N VAL A 652 9.02 27.43 -17.72
CA VAL A 652 8.59 26.35 -18.64
C VAL A 652 8.78 26.75 -20.11
N ALA A 653 8.57 28.02 -20.45
CA ALA A 653 8.68 28.55 -21.81
C ALA A 653 10.13 28.89 -22.22
N ASP A 654 11.07 28.94 -21.28
CA ASP A 654 12.50 29.17 -21.57
C ASP A 654 13.15 27.96 -22.27
N VAL A 655 12.55 26.77 -22.09
CA VAL A 655 13.00 25.53 -22.71
C VAL A 655 12.37 25.38 -24.10
N ALA A 656 13.19 25.15 -25.12
CA ALA A 656 12.71 24.92 -26.49
C ALA A 656 11.75 23.73 -26.59
N GLU A 657 10.73 23.85 -27.43
CA GLU A 657 9.66 22.84 -27.61
C GLU A 657 10.20 21.45 -28.00
N ASP A 658 11.31 21.38 -28.74
CA ASP A 658 11.92 20.13 -29.20
C ASP A 658 13.02 19.59 -28.26
N ALA A 659 13.33 20.30 -27.17
CA ALA A 659 14.37 19.90 -26.21
C ALA A 659 13.98 18.67 -25.37
N THR A 660 12.68 18.39 -25.28
CA THR A 660 12.10 17.26 -24.53
C THR A 660 10.91 16.66 -25.29
N ALA A 661 10.41 15.50 -24.86
CA ALA A 661 9.17 14.94 -25.42
C ALA A 661 7.90 15.72 -25.00
N TYR A 662 7.96 16.49 -23.89
CA TYR A 662 6.97 17.51 -23.60
C TYR A 662 7.17 18.71 -24.53
N ALA A 663 6.27 18.89 -25.49
CA ALA A 663 6.44 19.87 -26.57
C ALA A 663 5.65 21.18 -26.36
N HIS A 664 4.59 21.15 -25.57
CA HIS A 664 3.66 22.27 -25.40
C HIS A 664 4.20 23.34 -24.41
N ARG A 665 5.36 23.90 -24.73
CA ARG A 665 6.12 24.84 -23.88
C ARG A 665 5.55 26.28 -23.91
N SER A 666 4.84 26.64 -24.99
CA SER A 666 4.20 27.96 -25.14
C SER A 666 2.94 28.15 -24.29
N ALA A 667 2.37 27.08 -23.72
CA ALA A 667 1.11 27.15 -22.99
C ALA A 667 1.26 27.89 -21.66
N ASN A 668 0.45 28.93 -21.45
CA ASN A 668 0.37 29.64 -20.18
C ASN A 668 -0.61 29.02 -19.20
N PHE A 669 -1.52 28.14 -19.65
CA PHE A 669 -2.50 27.53 -18.77
C PHE A 669 -2.74 26.04 -19.05
N SER A 670 -3.00 25.30 -17.95
CA SER A 670 -3.50 23.93 -17.97
C SER A 670 -4.94 23.89 -17.46
N VAL A 671 -5.83 23.30 -18.25
CA VAL A 671 -7.25 23.15 -17.96
C VAL A 671 -7.55 21.69 -17.63
N VAL A 672 -8.32 21.45 -16.56
CA VAL A 672 -8.79 20.11 -16.18
C VAL A 672 -10.27 20.17 -15.82
N ALA A 673 -11.07 19.26 -16.35
CA ALA A 673 -12.46 19.07 -15.93
C ALA A 673 -12.71 17.62 -15.54
N LEU A 674 -13.33 17.41 -14.38
CA LEU A 674 -13.77 16.10 -13.91
C LEU A 674 -15.29 16.02 -13.88
N GLY A 675 -15.82 14.87 -14.31
CA GLY A 675 -17.23 14.54 -14.25
C GLY A 675 -17.46 13.06 -13.96
N SER A 676 -18.61 12.75 -13.36
CA SER A 676 -19.01 11.36 -13.10
C SER A 676 -19.67 10.68 -14.30
N HIS A 677 -20.07 11.45 -15.33
CA HIS A 677 -20.76 10.95 -16.52
C HIS A 677 -19.95 11.32 -17.77
N PRO A 678 -19.31 10.37 -18.45
CA PRO A 678 -18.37 10.65 -19.53
C PRO A 678 -19.03 11.37 -20.71
N ASP A 679 -20.23 10.96 -21.13
CA ASP A 679 -20.92 11.58 -22.26
C ASP A 679 -21.32 13.04 -22.00
N ARG A 680 -21.72 13.34 -20.75
CA ARG A 680 -22.04 14.72 -20.35
C ARG A 680 -20.79 15.57 -20.26
N LEU A 681 -19.70 15.02 -19.72
CA LEU A 681 -18.40 15.69 -19.70
C LEU A 681 -17.93 15.98 -21.12
N ASP A 682 -17.94 14.98 -22.01
CA ASP A 682 -17.46 15.10 -23.39
C ASP A 682 -18.28 16.13 -24.20
N ALA A 683 -19.60 16.16 -24.02
CA ALA A 683 -20.46 17.14 -24.67
C ALA A 683 -20.12 18.58 -24.28
N GLN A 684 -19.81 18.83 -23.00
CA GLN A 684 -19.36 20.16 -22.55
C GLN A 684 -17.92 20.45 -22.99
N TRP A 685 -17.06 19.44 -22.91
CA TRP A 685 -15.64 19.55 -23.24
C TRP A 685 -15.38 19.93 -24.70
N GLN A 686 -16.23 19.49 -25.63
CA GLN A 686 -16.11 19.83 -27.04
C GLN A 686 -16.08 21.35 -27.28
N SER A 687 -16.81 22.13 -26.49
CA SER A 687 -16.81 23.60 -26.60
C SER A 687 -15.50 24.25 -26.15
N LEU A 688 -14.73 23.61 -25.27
CA LEU A 688 -13.40 24.09 -24.87
C LEU A 688 -12.33 23.63 -25.86
N ALA A 689 -12.48 22.44 -26.43
CA ALA A 689 -11.47 21.79 -27.28
C ALA A 689 -11.04 22.66 -28.48
N GLU A 690 -11.94 23.49 -29.02
CA GLU A 690 -11.67 24.40 -30.14
C GLU A 690 -10.67 25.52 -29.80
N HIS A 691 -10.41 25.75 -28.51
CA HIS A 691 -9.49 26.77 -28.02
C HIS A 691 -8.14 26.21 -27.55
N THR A 692 -7.92 24.90 -27.72
CA THR A 692 -6.78 24.19 -27.14
C THR A 692 -5.62 24.06 -28.11
N THR A 693 -4.40 24.15 -27.58
CA THR A 693 -3.16 23.96 -28.34
C THR A 693 -2.49 22.62 -28.06
N GLY A 694 -2.92 21.93 -27.00
CA GLY A 694 -2.39 20.62 -26.62
C GLY A 694 -3.11 20.01 -25.43
N MET A 695 -2.51 18.96 -24.88
CA MET A 695 -3.03 18.24 -23.72
C MET A 695 -1.89 17.78 -22.82
N TYR A 696 -2.09 17.87 -21.50
CA TYR A 696 -1.22 17.23 -20.53
C TYR A 696 -1.76 15.85 -20.14
N LEU A 697 -1.05 14.80 -20.56
CA LEU A 697 -1.53 13.42 -20.46
C LEU A 697 -1.83 12.93 -19.04
N SER A 698 -1.13 13.46 -18.02
CA SER A 698 -1.29 13.01 -16.62
C SER A 698 -2.65 13.35 -16.03
N PHE A 699 -3.39 14.28 -16.62
CA PHE A 699 -4.75 14.67 -16.21
C PHE A 699 -5.83 14.17 -17.17
N ASP A 700 -5.53 13.39 -18.20
CA ASP A 700 -6.57 12.83 -19.08
C ASP A 700 -6.89 11.38 -18.69
N SER A 701 -8.17 11.04 -18.69
CA SER A 701 -8.64 9.68 -18.37
C SER A 701 -9.15 8.90 -19.58
N SER A 702 -9.22 9.53 -20.75
CA SER A 702 -9.65 8.91 -21.99
C SER A 702 -8.70 7.78 -22.36
N LEU A 703 -9.27 6.64 -22.74
CA LEU A 703 -8.51 5.50 -23.25
C LEU A 703 -8.43 5.49 -24.78
N ARG A 704 -8.99 6.51 -25.43
CA ARG A 704 -9.09 6.61 -26.89
C ARG A 704 -7.71 6.90 -27.53
N PRO A 705 -7.20 6.05 -28.44
CA PRO A 705 -5.85 6.21 -29.01
C PRO A 705 -5.61 7.52 -29.74
N GLU A 706 -6.64 8.11 -30.36
CA GLU A 706 -6.53 9.36 -31.12
C GLU A 706 -6.08 10.56 -30.28
N ARG A 707 -6.27 10.52 -28.95
CA ARG A 707 -5.85 11.57 -28.02
C ARG A 707 -4.34 11.77 -27.98
N ILE A 708 -3.56 10.79 -28.47
CA ILE A 708 -2.11 10.86 -28.51
C ILE A 708 -1.56 12.01 -29.36
N ALA A 709 -2.29 12.39 -30.41
CA ALA A 709 -1.91 13.50 -31.28
C ALA A 709 -2.10 14.87 -30.58
N GLU A 710 -2.93 14.93 -29.53
CA GLU A 710 -3.09 16.14 -28.72
C GLU A 710 -1.99 16.28 -27.67
N ALA A 711 -1.47 15.16 -27.16
CA ALA A 711 -0.34 15.15 -26.23
C ALA A 711 0.99 15.44 -26.94
N PHE A 712 1.18 14.90 -28.16
CA PHE A 712 2.44 14.98 -28.89
C PHE A 712 2.22 15.55 -30.30
N PRO A 713 2.78 16.74 -30.60
CA PRO A 713 2.77 17.30 -31.95
C PRO A 713 3.38 16.33 -32.98
N PRO A 714 3.03 16.45 -34.29
CA PRO A 714 3.40 15.46 -35.30
C PRO A 714 4.89 15.07 -35.33
N ALA A 715 5.80 16.05 -35.26
CA ALA A 715 7.25 15.81 -35.27
C ALA A 715 7.73 15.08 -34.01
N THR A 716 7.21 15.48 -32.84
CA THR A 716 7.48 14.84 -31.55
C THR A 716 6.99 13.38 -31.56
N LEU A 717 5.77 13.16 -32.05
CA LEU A 717 5.20 11.82 -32.15
C LEU A 717 6.00 10.93 -33.11
N GLU A 718 6.40 11.44 -34.28
CA GLU A 718 7.25 10.69 -35.22
C GLU A 718 8.57 10.26 -34.58
N ARG A 719 9.26 11.18 -33.88
CA ARG A 719 10.48 10.88 -33.15
C ARG A 719 10.27 9.83 -32.05
N LEU A 720 9.18 9.94 -31.28
CA LEU A 720 8.83 8.95 -30.26
C LEU A 720 8.56 7.57 -30.86
N ARG A 721 7.89 7.49 -32.02
CA ARG A 721 7.65 6.21 -32.72
C ARG A 721 8.94 5.56 -33.19
N ALA A 722 9.91 6.35 -33.66
CA ALA A 722 11.24 5.85 -34.05
C ALA A 722 12.02 5.31 -32.83
N ILE A 723 12.02 6.05 -31.72
CA ILE A 723 12.64 5.61 -30.46
C ILE A 723 11.96 4.33 -29.94
N LYS A 724 10.62 4.27 -29.97
CA LYS A 724 9.85 3.09 -29.59
C LYS A 724 10.22 1.87 -30.44
N ALA A 725 10.40 2.03 -31.75
CA ALA A 725 10.83 0.95 -32.63
C ALA A 725 12.23 0.41 -32.28
N GLN A 726 13.11 1.25 -31.74
CA GLN A 726 14.45 0.87 -31.29
C GLN A 726 14.44 0.15 -29.93
N TYR A 727 13.72 0.67 -28.94
CA TYR A 727 13.81 0.22 -27.55
C TYR A 727 12.68 -0.71 -27.09
N ASP A 728 11.53 -0.68 -27.76
CA ASP A 728 10.39 -1.58 -27.50
C ASP A 728 9.63 -1.93 -28.79
N PRO A 729 10.28 -2.64 -29.74
CA PRO A 729 9.68 -3.00 -31.03
C PRO A 729 8.45 -3.91 -30.89
N THR A 730 8.33 -4.61 -29.76
CA THR A 730 7.22 -5.54 -29.47
C THR A 730 6.02 -4.87 -28.81
N SER A 731 6.10 -3.58 -28.48
CA SER A 731 5.07 -2.87 -27.70
C SER A 731 4.74 -3.59 -26.38
N LEU A 732 5.77 -3.97 -25.61
CA LEU A 732 5.59 -4.49 -24.26
C LEU A 732 4.93 -3.44 -23.37
N PHE A 733 5.45 -2.20 -23.41
CA PHE A 733 4.89 -1.07 -22.67
C PHE A 733 3.80 -0.40 -23.51
N ARG A 734 2.65 -1.06 -23.63
CA ARG A 734 1.48 -0.56 -24.39
C ARG A 734 0.28 -0.22 -23.50
N ASP A 735 0.22 -0.68 -22.26
CA ASP A 735 -0.92 -0.45 -21.38
C ASP A 735 -0.81 0.89 -20.61
N ASN A 736 -0.36 1.92 -21.33
CA ASN A 736 -0.16 3.29 -20.89
C ASN A 736 -0.86 4.25 -21.89
N PHE A 737 -0.41 5.50 -22.00
CA PHE A 737 -0.77 6.37 -23.12
C PHE A 737 0.03 5.96 -24.38
N ALA A 738 -0.45 4.90 -25.03
CA ALA A 738 0.35 4.02 -25.89
C ALA A 738 0.81 4.64 -27.21
N ILE A 739 2.14 4.69 -27.41
CA ILE A 739 2.76 5.03 -28.69
C ILE A 739 3.12 3.72 -29.42
N ALA A 740 2.51 3.51 -30.59
CA ALA A 740 2.89 2.40 -31.46
C ALA A 740 4.27 2.65 -32.10
N PRO A 741 5.14 1.63 -32.22
CA PRO A 741 6.41 1.79 -32.93
C PRO A 741 6.18 2.15 -34.40
N ALA A 742 7.16 2.83 -35.01
CA ALA A 742 7.14 3.06 -36.45
C ALA A 742 7.05 1.73 -37.22
N ALA A 743 6.26 1.70 -38.30
CA ALA A 743 6.22 0.53 -39.18
C ALA A 743 7.61 0.37 -39.83
N VAL A 744 8.18 -0.83 -39.71
CA VAL A 744 9.47 -1.20 -40.31
C VAL A 744 9.33 -1.36 -41.83
#